data_AF-A0AAE3QXW1-F1
#
_entry.id   AF-A0AAE3QXW1-F1
#
_cell.length_a   1.000
_cell.length_b   1.000
_cell.length_c   1.000
_cell.angle_alpha   90.00
_cell.angle_beta   90.00
_cell.angle_gamma   90.00
#
_symmetry.space_group_name_H-M   'P 1'
#
loop_
_entity.id
_entity.type
_entity.pdbx_description
1 polymer ?
#
loop_
_entity_poly.entity_id
_entity_poly.type
_entity_poly.pdbx_seq_one_letter_code
_entity_poly.pdbx_strand_id
1 'polypeptide(L)'
;MLRLFILLIAGALALGLLVSPTPLIIKPIKAGASLFPVKIDELWGFIDLQGELVIPAQFKQAGPFSEGLAPVRSQGRYGYIDVQGKYVIPPIYDYAVPFANGRAVVYKNEKKYLIDAAGRIYFEHSYKDWNFASEQYPNLFIVTTFTQKQGVIDITGKLVIDTIYYQIRKFSDGIAVVIGLEQTQSAQQKTRERYPFGVINTSGKIIVPYDKYRYIPQFYNGYSIVRLYNDSPKTKAGFEGIIDTTGKLRFVVPPTHTLSASPSFSENLTSIFIETEKTGHYAAGGIVNADGKILFMDPKFELILPFCNNRSFARINEQWFMIDSTGKKITQTPFRRILTDGFTENFALVETGQGITAIDTNGTILLTPKVVKYDQAYYKDSVLYLEKWHPDFRIGYWDLKTNTVVPASFKWVDYTKGFAQGLLRTGTEGRENYVNQTGKVVWQEKENRSNKSSSQHFNIDYMKSGYFYITKNPQPDERSEYEEIASSYTHPGDYFFTTNTFTMKVMPEAKAAFAKKYEGITLYIANTQSDPVFFELQDGRLSINLQALDEKGQWRDIEYLPKSRCGYSYHTIPLKGHNYWEFAIPQYEGEFKTLLRARLEYKHTEGQKNLEVMYSNTFEASINPAQFWRKQGHIPIGLVGLNEE
;
A
#
# COMPACT_ATOMS: atom_id res chain seq x y z
N MET A 1 59.96 21.60 -51.26
CA MET A 1 59.09 22.58 -50.60
C MET A 1 58.07 21.80 -49.79
N LEU A 2 58.21 21.87 -48.47
CA LEU A 2 57.24 21.51 -47.40
C LEU A 2 56.41 20.21 -47.47
N ARG A 3 56.87 19.22 -46.67
CA ARG A 3 56.17 18.32 -45.70
C ARG A 3 55.08 17.35 -46.20
N LEU A 4 55.02 16.07 -45.78
CA LEU A 4 55.86 15.07 -45.08
C LEU A 4 54.94 13.79 -45.12
N PHE A 5 55.25 12.69 -45.83
CA PHE A 5 55.96 11.48 -45.34
C PHE A 5 55.33 10.90 -44.03
N ILE A 6 54.78 9.67 -43.97
CA ILE A 6 55.51 8.37 -43.95
C ILE A 6 54.57 7.13 -43.91
N LEU A 7 54.90 6.15 -44.76
CA LEU A 7 54.88 4.64 -44.73
C LEU A 7 53.64 3.81 -44.31
N LEU A 8 53.16 2.80 -45.08
CA LEU A 8 53.75 1.49 -45.53
C LEU A 8 53.94 0.52 -44.34
N ILE A 9 53.52 -0.76 -44.28
CA ILE A 9 53.47 -1.88 -45.25
C ILE A 9 52.50 -2.98 -44.75
N ALA A 10 52.09 -3.81 -45.72
CA ALA A 10 51.23 -4.98 -45.68
C ALA A 10 51.62 -6.14 -44.73
N GLY A 11 50.61 -6.96 -44.41
CA GLY A 11 50.77 -8.42 -44.28
C GLY A 11 50.20 -9.05 -42.99
N ALA A 12 49.03 -9.68 -43.11
CA ALA A 12 48.65 -11.00 -42.55
C ALA A 12 47.16 -11.03 -42.17
N LEU A 13 46.44 -11.95 -42.82
CA LEU A 13 45.08 -12.33 -42.49
C LEU A 13 44.97 -12.74 -41.01
N ALA A 14 44.07 -12.08 -40.28
CA ALA A 14 43.42 -12.65 -39.12
C ALA A 14 41.92 -12.57 -39.34
N LEU A 15 41.25 -13.73 -39.30
CA LEU A 15 39.80 -13.89 -39.31
C LEU A 15 39.20 -13.07 -38.15
N GLY A 16 38.77 -11.84 -38.44
CA GLY A 16 37.77 -11.14 -37.65
C GLY A 16 36.42 -11.38 -38.30
N LEU A 17 35.62 -12.28 -37.72
CA LEU A 17 34.19 -12.34 -37.99
C LEU A 17 33.60 -10.96 -37.64
N LEU A 18 33.42 -10.12 -38.65
CA LEU A 18 32.51 -8.98 -38.60
C LEU A 18 31.11 -9.56 -38.43
N VAL A 19 30.74 -9.85 -37.19
CA VAL A 19 29.34 -9.94 -36.82
C VAL A 19 28.82 -8.51 -36.93
N SER A 20 28.32 -8.14 -38.11
CA SER A 20 27.42 -7.00 -38.20
C SER A 20 26.34 -7.24 -37.14
N PRO A 21 26.05 -6.29 -36.23
CA PRO A 21 24.90 -6.46 -35.35
C PRO A 21 23.71 -6.68 -36.29
N THR A 22 23.11 -7.86 -36.24
CA THR A 22 21.84 -8.10 -36.90
C THR A 22 20.94 -6.98 -36.42
N PRO A 23 20.43 -6.10 -37.31
CA PRO A 23 19.49 -5.08 -36.87
C PRO A 23 18.37 -5.84 -36.18
N LEU A 24 18.06 -5.45 -34.94
CA LEU A 24 16.94 -6.01 -34.20
C LEU A 24 15.74 -5.93 -35.14
N ILE A 25 15.24 -7.07 -35.61
CA ILE A 25 14.02 -7.09 -36.40
C ILE A 25 12.91 -6.80 -35.39
N ILE A 26 12.63 -5.51 -35.18
CA ILE A 26 11.49 -5.06 -34.40
C ILE A 26 10.27 -5.45 -35.24
N LYS A 27 9.66 -6.59 -34.91
CA LYS A 27 8.35 -6.94 -35.48
C LYS A 27 7.38 -5.81 -35.14
N PRO A 28 6.58 -5.31 -36.09
CA PRO A 28 5.60 -4.27 -35.80
C PRO A 28 4.60 -4.79 -34.77
N ILE A 29 4.65 -4.23 -33.57
CA ILE A 29 3.74 -4.54 -32.48
C ILE A 29 2.43 -3.80 -32.75
N LYS A 30 1.31 -4.52 -32.75
CA LYS A 30 -0.02 -3.91 -32.93
C LYS A 30 -0.30 -2.92 -31.79
N ALA A 31 -0.94 -1.81 -32.10
CA ALA A 31 -1.56 -0.97 -31.08
C ALA A 31 -2.47 -1.84 -30.20
N GLY A 32 -2.27 -1.77 -28.87
CA GLY A 32 -2.97 -2.62 -27.90
C GLY A 32 -2.26 -3.92 -27.49
N ALA A 33 -0.98 -4.11 -27.85
CA ALA A 33 -0.21 -5.24 -27.34
C ALA A 33 0.13 -5.09 -25.85
N SER A 34 -0.14 -6.16 -25.10
CA SER A 34 0.19 -6.29 -23.68
C SER A 34 1.66 -6.62 -23.52
N LEU A 35 2.40 -5.76 -22.80
CA LEU A 35 3.79 -5.98 -22.46
C LEU A 35 3.98 -6.05 -20.94
N PHE A 36 4.86 -6.95 -20.51
CA PHE A 36 5.03 -7.33 -19.11
C PHE A 36 6.43 -6.99 -18.63
N PRO A 37 6.57 -6.25 -17.53
CA PRO A 37 7.88 -5.86 -17.03
C PRO A 37 8.60 -7.09 -16.48
N VAL A 38 9.86 -7.27 -16.88
CA VAL A 38 10.77 -8.31 -16.39
C VAL A 38 12.08 -7.69 -15.95
N LYS A 39 12.71 -8.26 -14.93
CA LYS A 39 14.04 -7.86 -14.48
C LYS A 39 15.08 -8.85 -15.01
N ILE A 40 16.10 -8.35 -15.69
CA ILE A 40 17.21 -9.10 -16.28
C ILE A 40 18.49 -8.33 -15.95
N ASP A 41 19.44 -8.98 -15.25
CA ASP A 41 20.73 -8.39 -14.86
C ASP A 41 20.59 -7.00 -14.20
N GLU A 42 19.72 -6.90 -13.19
CA GLU A 42 19.40 -5.68 -12.45
C GLU A 42 18.66 -4.57 -13.23
N LEU A 43 18.40 -4.76 -14.52
CA LEU A 43 17.67 -3.81 -15.37
C LEU A 43 16.29 -4.33 -15.74
N TRP A 44 15.38 -3.41 -16.01
CA TRP A 44 14.02 -3.70 -16.43
C TRP A 44 13.90 -3.62 -17.94
N GLY A 45 13.26 -4.64 -18.50
CA GLY A 45 12.80 -4.73 -19.89
C GLY A 45 11.36 -5.21 -19.93
N PHE A 46 10.87 -5.56 -21.12
CA PHE A 46 9.50 -6.01 -21.30
C PHE A 46 9.39 -7.20 -22.25
N ILE A 47 8.60 -8.18 -21.83
CA ILE A 47 8.23 -9.34 -22.65
C ILE A 47 6.81 -9.22 -23.18
N ASP A 48 6.49 -9.95 -24.24
CA ASP A 48 5.11 -10.15 -24.71
C ASP A 48 4.40 -11.33 -24.03
N LEU A 49 3.19 -11.64 -24.48
CA LEU A 49 2.37 -12.77 -24.02
C LEU A 49 3.00 -14.14 -24.28
N GLN A 50 3.94 -14.24 -25.21
CA GLN A 50 4.65 -15.48 -25.53
C GLN A 50 5.92 -15.64 -24.67
N GLY A 51 6.30 -14.61 -23.91
CA GLY A 51 7.52 -14.58 -23.11
C GLY A 51 8.74 -14.05 -23.86
N GLU A 52 8.55 -13.56 -25.09
CA GLU A 52 9.64 -13.04 -25.91
C GLU A 52 10.01 -11.62 -25.48
N LEU A 53 11.31 -11.33 -25.35
CA LEU A 53 11.80 -10.01 -24.98
C LEU A 53 11.58 -9.01 -26.13
N VAL A 54 10.68 -8.06 -25.91
CA VAL A 54 10.30 -7.04 -26.89
C VAL A 54 11.07 -5.75 -26.70
N ILE A 55 11.17 -5.30 -25.44
CA ILE A 55 11.97 -4.12 -25.08
C ILE A 55 13.14 -4.63 -24.23
N PRO A 56 14.39 -4.51 -24.72
CA PRO A 56 15.57 -4.95 -23.97
C PRO A 56 15.64 -4.35 -22.58
N ALA A 57 16.22 -5.10 -21.64
CA ALA A 57 16.46 -4.61 -20.29
C ALA A 57 17.47 -3.47 -20.32
N GLN A 58 17.00 -2.25 -20.05
CA GLN A 58 17.79 -1.02 -20.12
C GLN A 58 17.38 0.03 -19.09
N PHE A 59 16.23 -0.15 -18.44
CA PHE A 59 15.69 0.81 -17.48
C PHE A 59 16.06 0.42 -16.06
N LYS A 60 16.31 1.41 -15.20
CA LYS A 60 16.60 1.15 -13.78
C LYS A 60 15.36 0.69 -13.02
N GLN A 61 14.17 1.15 -13.43
CA GLN A 61 12.87 0.73 -12.91
C GLN A 61 11.84 0.80 -14.04
N ALA A 62 10.81 -0.04 -13.97
CA ALA A 62 9.68 -0.03 -14.90
C ALA A 62 8.38 -0.38 -14.17
N GLY A 63 7.30 0.34 -14.49
CA GLY A 63 5.93 -0.04 -14.14
C GLY A 63 5.26 -0.83 -15.26
N PRO A 64 4.08 -1.42 -15.00
CA PRO A 64 3.32 -2.12 -16.02
C PRO A 64 2.83 -1.15 -17.11
N PHE A 65 2.67 -1.67 -18.33
CA PHE A 65 1.94 -0.96 -19.37
C PHE A 65 0.47 -0.79 -18.96
N SER A 66 -0.07 0.40 -19.19
CA SER A 66 -1.47 0.72 -19.05
C SER A 66 -1.85 1.77 -20.09
N GLU A 67 -2.99 1.60 -20.76
CA GLU A 67 -3.45 2.51 -21.83
C GLU A 67 -2.40 2.77 -22.92
N GLY A 68 -1.53 1.79 -23.18
CA GLY A 68 -0.46 1.86 -24.19
C GLY A 68 0.85 2.52 -23.74
N LEU A 69 0.95 2.97 -22.49
CA LEU A 69 2.14 3.61 -21.94
C LEU A 69 2.65 2.91 -20.67
N ALA A 70 3.97 2.87 -20.48
CA ALA A 70 4.60 2.40 -19.24
C ALA A 70 5.51 3.46 -18.62
N PRO A 71 5.40 3.75 -17.31
CA PRO A 71 6.37 4.59 -16.64
C PRO A 71 7.70 3.83 -16.51
N VAL A 72 8.80 4.44 -16.96
CA VAL A 72 10.14 3.87 -16.86
C VAL A 72 11.12 4.89 -16.33
N ARG A 73 12.10 4.42 -15.55
CA ARG A 73 13.16 5.27 -14.99
C ARG A 73 14.44 5.14 -15.80
N SER A 74 14.92 6.27 -16.30
CA SER A 74 16.21 6.40 -16.96
C SER A 74 16.87 7.70 -16.49
N GLN A 75 18.18 7.65 -16.25
CA GLN A 75 18.96 8.82 -15.77
C GLN A 75 18.32 9.48 -14.53
N GLY A 76 17.85 8.65 -13.58
CA GLY A 76 17.27 9.12 -12.32
C GLY A 76 15.84 9.62 -12.35
N ARG A 77 15.24 9.78 -13.54
CA ARG A 77 13.90 10.33 -13.68
C ARG A 77 12.96 9.40 -14.44
N TYR A 78 11.69 9.54 -14.13
CA TYR A 78 10.60 8.83 -14.77
C TYR A 78 10.09 9.57 -15.99
N GLY A 79 9.90 8.82 -17.06
CA GLY A 79 9.16 9.20 -18.26
C GLY A 79 8.20 8.08 -18.64
N TYR A 80 7.53 8.21 -19.78
CA TYR A 80 6.63 7.19 -20.30
C TYR A 80 7.05 6.74 -21.68
N ILE A 81 7.11 5.43 -21.87
CA ILE A 81 7.41 4.80 -23.16
C ILE A 81 6.17 4.16 -23.77
N ASP A 82 6.13 4.12 -25.09
CA ASP A 82 5.17 3.31 -25.86
C ASP A 82 5.59 1.83 -25.92
N VAL A 83 4.75 1.00 -26.55
CA VAL A 83 5.01 -0.45 -26.71
C VAL A 83 6.19 -0.75 -27.64
N GLN A 84 6.72 0.24 -28.36
CA GLN A 84 7.95 0.14 -29.14
C GLN A 84 9.19 0.55 -28.32
N GLY A 85 9.02 0.93 -27.06
CA GLY A 85 10.09 1.37 -26.16
C GLY A 85 10.53 2.81 -26.39
N LYS A 86 9.80 3.61 -27.17
CA LYS A 86 10.12 5.03 -27.42
C LYS A 86 9.46 5.90 -26.37
N TYR A 87 10.19 6.93 -25.92
CA TYR A 87 9.61 7.92 -25.01
C TYR A 87 8.51 8.73 -25.71
N VAL A 88 7.29 8.63 -25.19
CA VAL A 88 6.18 9.54 -25.48
C VAL A 88 6.28 10.76 -24.56
N ILE A 89 6.68 10.53 -23.31
CA ILE A 89 6.95 11.58 -22.32
C ILE A 89 8.39 11.40 -21.83
N PRO A 90 9.28 12.39 -22.02
CA PRO A 90 10.68 12.29 -21.61
C PRO A 90 10.86 12.05 -20.09
N PRO A 91 11.98 11.46 -19.65
CA PRO A 91 12.25 11.23 -18.24
C PRO A 91 12.56 12.52 -17.48
N ILE A 92 11.51 13.18 -16.98
CA ILE A 92 11.61 14.49 -16.29
C ILE A 92 10.93 14.53 -14.92
N TYR A 93 10.28 13.44 -14.51
CA TYR A 93 9.56 13.34 -13.24
C TYR A 93 10.40 12.59 -12.19
N ASP A 94 10.27 12.95 -10.93
CA ASP A 94 10.93 12.25 -9.82
C ASP A 94 10.28 10.87 -9.59
N TYR A 95 8.97 10.78 -9.85
CA TYR A 95 8.18 9.57 -9.74
C TYR A 95 6.95 9.63 -10.66
N ALA A 96 6.52 8.49 -11.17
CA ALA A 96 5.40 8.37 -12.09
C ALA A 96 4.62 7.08 -11.85
N VAL A 97 3.29 7.15 -11.87
CA VAL A 97 2.42 5.97 -11.78
C VAL A 97 1.86 5.59 -13.16
N PRO A 98 1.43 4.35 -13.39
CA PRO A 98 0.78 3.95 -14.65
C PRO A 98 -0.47 4.79 -14.96
N PHE A 99 -0.76 4.95 -16.25
CA PHE A 99 -1.97 5.64 -16.71
C PHE A 99 -3.25 4.89 -16.31
N ALA A 100 -4.30 5.62 -15.99
CA ALA A 100 -5.65 5.12 -15.77
C ALA A 100 -6.68 6.20 -16.10
N ASN A 101 -7.73 5.83 -16.85
CA ASN A 101 -8.77 6.71 -17.35
C ASN A 101 -8.23 7.92 -18.15
N GLY A 102 -7.17 7.69 -18.95
CA GLY A 102 -6.50 8.69 -19.78
C GLY A 102 -5.55 9.63 -19.03
N ARG A 103 -5.24 9.34 -17.75
CA ARG A 103 -4.48 10.25 -16.87
C ARG A 103 -3.46 9.51 -16.02
N ALA A 104 -2.41 10.22 -15.61
CA ALA A 104 -1.44 9.69 -14.66
C ALA A 104 -1.06 10.72 -13.60
N VAL A 105 -0.78 10.25 -12.40
CA VAL A 105 -0.18 11.06 -11.33
C VAL A 105 1.33 10.99 -11.45
N VAL A 106 1.96 12.16 -11.49
CA VAL A 106 3.41 12.30 -11.55
C VAL A 106 3.88 13.27 -10.48
N TYR A 107 5.12 13.11 -10.05
CA TYR A 107 5.75 13.98 -9.07
C TYR A 107 6.96 14.65 -9.68
N LYS A 108 7.06 15.97 -9.50
CA LYS A 108 8.21 16.76 -9.94
C LYS A 108 8.49 17.83 -8.92
N ASN A 109 9.73 17.88 -8.44
CA ASN A 109 10.18 18.76 -7.38
C ASN A 109 9.23 18.67 -6.17
N GLU A 110 8.91 17.45 -5.75
CA GLU A 110 8.03 17.13 -4.60
C GLU A 110 6.56 17.54 -4.77
N LYS A 111 6.19 18.14 -5.89
CA LYS A 111 4.81 18.53 -6.18
C LYS A 111 4.12 17.47 -7.03
N LYS A 112 2.87 17.18 -6.69
CA LYS A 112 2.00 16.19 -7.32
C LYS A 112 1.24 16.80 -8.49
N TYR A 113 1.37 16.26 -9.69
CA TYR A 113 0.66 16.71 -10.88
C TYR A 113 -0.21 15.60 -11.45
N LEU A 114 -1.31 15.99 -12.09
CA LEU A 114 -2.10 15.12 -12.95
C LEU A 114 -1.79 15.47 -14.39
N ILE A 115 -1.38 14.49 -15.19
CA ILE A 115 -1.05 14.65 -16.60
C ILE A 115 -1.94 13.81 -17.51
N ASP A 116 -2.07 14.22 -18.75
CA ASP A 116 -2.63 13.41 -19.83
C ASP A 116 -1.56 12.57 -20.55
N ALA A 117 -1.97 11.74 -21.52
CA ALA A 117 -1.09 10.85 -22.27
C ALA A 117 -0.01 11.57 -23.12
N ALA A 118 -0.16 12.89 -23.34
CA ALA A 118 0.84 13.73 -24.00
C ALA A 118 1.77 14.44 -23.00
N GLY A 119 1.59 14.23 -21.69
CA GLY A 119 2.35 14.87 -20.62
C GLY A 119 1.86 16.28 -20.27
N ARG A 120 0.70 16.72 -20.76
CA ARG A 120 0.13 18.03 -20.42
C ARG A 120 -0.46 17.99 -19.02
N ILE A 121 -0.11 18.96 -18.18
CA ILE A 121 -0.62 19.11 -16.81
C ILE A 121 -2.05 19.64 -16.86
N TYR A 122 -2.98 18.99 -16.14
CA TYR A 122 -4.39 19.39 -16.08
C TYR A 122 -4.60 20.69 -15.30
N PHE A 123 -3.94 20.82 -14.14
CA PHE A 123 -4.02 22.03 -13.32
C PHE A 123 -2.73 22.23 -12.53
N GLU A 124 -2.36 23.50 -12.39
CA GLU A 124 -1.36 23.94 -11.43
C GLU A 124 -2.02 24.20 -10.08
N HIS A 125 -1.33 23.89 -8.98
CA HIS A 125 -1.87 24.13 -7.64
C HIS A 125 -0.82 24.60 -6.63
N SER A 126 -1.31 25.19 -5.55
CA SER A 126 -0.54 25.55 -4.34
C SER A 126 -0.95 24.73 -3.11
N TYR A 127 -1.84 23.76 -3.27
CA TYR A 127 -2.25 22.85 -2.19
C TYR A 127 -1.09 21.96 -1.72
N LYS A 128 -1.14 21.57 -0.44
CA LYS A 128 -0.18 20.64 0.16
C LYS A 128 -0.30 19.25 -0.45
N ASP A 129 -1.53 18.79 -0.69
CA ASP A 129 -1.84 17.54 -1.38
C ASP A 129 -3.25 17.59 -1.97
N TRP A 130 -3.58 16.62 -2.82
CA TRP A 130 -4.93 16.43 -3.37
C TRP A 130 -5.18 14.96 -3.69
N ASN A 131 -6.43 14.51 -3.60
CA ASN A 131 -6.84 13.15 -3.97
C ASN A 131 -8.14 13.19 -4.78
N PHE A 132 -8.36 12.19 -5.62
CA PHE A 132 -9.65 12.06 -6.33
C PHE A 132 -10.80 11.94 -5.32
N ALA A 133 -11.90 12.62 -5.59
CA ALA A 133 -13.08 12.61 -4.74
C ALA A 133 -13.65 11.20 -4.56
N SER A 134 -13.74 10.44 -5.65
CA SER A 134 -13.85 8.98 -5.70
C SER A 134 -13.79 8.52 -7.17
N GLU A 135 -13.92 7.22 -7.39
CA GLU A 135 -13.98 6.60 -8.72
C GLU A 135 -15.22 7.01 -9.51
N GLN A 136 -16.35 7.22 -8.81
CA GLN A 136 -17.59 7.72 -9.40
C GLN A 136 -17.48 9.19 -9.82
N TYR A 137 -16.55 9.94 -9.22
CA TYR A 137 -16.35 11.37 -9.48
C TYR A 137 -14.89 11.67 -9.89
N PRO A 138 -14.42 11.14 -11.04
CA PRO A 138 -13.01 11.22 -11.44
C PRO A 138 -12.58 12.63 -11.86
N ASN A 139 -13.50 13.58 -11.95
CA ASN A 139 -13.25 14.98 -12.32
C ASN A 139 -13.30 15.94 -11.12
N LEU A 140 -13.49 15.42 -9.90
CA LEU A 140 -13.46 16.19 -8.66
C LEU A 140 -12.29 15.74 -7.80
N PHE A 141 -11.63 16.68 -7.13
CA PHE A 141 -10.45 16.43 -6.32
C PHE A 141 -10.62 17.08 -4.95
N ILE A 142 -10.48 16.28 -3.89
CA ILE A 142 -10.40 16.77 -2.52
C ILE A 142 -8.98 17.30 -2.33
N VAL A 143 -8.87 18.61 -2.10
CA VAL A 143 -7.58 19.31 -1.91
C VAL A 143 -7.34 19.56 -0.43
N THR A 144 -6.09 19.49 0.00
CA THR A 144 -5.67 19.79 1.39
C THR A 144 -4.70 20.96 1.39
N THR A 145 -4.99 21.99 2.17
CA THR A 145 -4.13 23.18 2.33
C THR A 145 -2.98 22.92 3.31
N PHE A 146 -1.99 23.81 3.36
CA PHE A 146 -0.94 23.76 4.38
C PHE A 146 -1.45 23.96 5.81
N THR A 147 -2.63 24.58 5.97
CA THR A 147 -3.33 24.68 7.26
C THR A 147 -4.18 23.43 7.56
N GLN A 148 -3.99 22.33 6.82
CA GLN A 148 -4.70 21.05 6.97
C GLN A 148 -6.22 21.12 6.72
N LYS A 149 -6.70 22.17 6.03
CA LYS A 149 -8.12 22.28 5.67
C LYS A 149 -8.38 21.66 4.31
N GLN A 150 -9.58 21.13 4.12
CA GLN A 150 -10.00 20.45 2.92
C GLN A 150 -11.11 21.20 2.19
N GLY A 151 -11.06 21.14 0.86
CA GLY A 151 -12.07 21.65 -0.07
C GLY A 151 -12.11 20.76 -1.32
N VAL A 152 -12.84 21.17 -2.35
CA VAL A 152 -12.94 20.41 -3.61
C VAL A 152 -12.67 21.32 -4.80
N ILE A 153 -11.84 20.87 -5.74
CA ILE A 153 -11.64 21.50 -7.05
C ILE A 153 -12.15 20.58 -8.17
N ASP A 154 -12.42 21.17 -9.33
CA ASP A 154 -12.66 20.42 -10.56
C ASP A 154 -11.35 20.09 -11.31
N ILE A 155 -11.47 19.42 -12.45
CA ILE A 155 -10.34 19.02 -13.31
C ILE A 155 -9.54 20.18 -13.91
N THR A 156 -10.10 21.39 -13.95
CA THR A 156 -9.40 22.59 -14.39
C THR A 156 -8.62 23.27 -13.25
N GLY A 157 -8.78 22.77 -12.02
CA GLY A 157 -8.22 23.38 -10.81
C GLY A 157 -9.12 24.44 -10.18
N LYS A 158 -10.34 24.65 -10.69
CA LYS A 158 -11.26 25.65 -10.14
C LYS A 158 -11.88 25.14 -8.85
N LEU A 159 -11.92 25.99 -7.83
CA LEU A 159 -12.58 25.71 -6.55
C LEU A 159 -14.10 25.52 -6.75
N VAL A 160 -14.59 24.36 -6.33
CA VAL A 160 -16.02 23.97 -6.32
C VAL A 160 -16.58 24.06 -4.91
N ILE A 161 -15.80 23.63 -3.91
CA ILE A 161 -16.16 23.65 -2.49
C ILE A 161 -15.00 24.29 -1.71
N ASP A 162 -15.30 25.29 -0.89
CA ASP A 162 -14.30 26.05 -0.14
C ASP A 162 -13.45 25.18 0.80
N THR A 163 -12.20 25.59 1.01
CA THR A 163 -11.24 24.89 1.87
C THR A 163 -11.44 25.18 3.36
N ILE A 164 -12.65 24.91 3.85
CA ILE A 164 -13.08 25.21 5.22
C ILE A 164 -13.25 23.97 6.10
N TYR A 165 -13.21 22.76 5.53
CA TYR A 165 -13.49 21.53 6.25
C TYR A 165 -12.22 21.00 6.92
N TYR A 166 -12.34 20.36 8.09
CA TYR A 166 -11.25 19.57 8.64
C TYR A 166 -11.00 18.33 7.79
N GLN A 167 -12.10 17.68 7.38
CA GLN A 167 -12.05 16.50 6.54
C GLN A 167 -13.29 16.43 5.64
N ILE A 168 -13.10 16.04 4.39
CA ILE A 168 -14.11 15.63 3.43
C ILE A 168 -13.83 14.16 3.13
N ARG A 169 -14.78 13.27 3.44
CA ARG A 169 -14.66 11.86 3.04
C ARG A 169 -14.95 11.69 1.54
N LYS A 170 -14.64 10.52 0.99
CA LYS A 170 -14.89 10.24 -0.43
C LYS A 170 -16.36 10.46 -0.79
N PHE A 171 -16.60 10.96 -1.99
CA PHE A 171 -17.96 11.12 -2.49
C PHE A 171 -18.55 9.76 -2.89
N SER A 172 -19.76 9.47 -2.41
CA SER A 172 -20.59 8.35 -2.84
C SER A 172 -22.03 8.82 -3.00
N ASP A 173 -22.74 8.32 -4.01
CA ASP A 173 -24.17 8.60 -4.20
C ASP A 173 -24.55 10.10 -4.23
N GLY A 174 -23.64 10.94 -4.74
CA GLY A 174 -23.83 12.38 -4.92
C GLY A 174 -23.51 13.22 -3.68
N ILE A 175 -23.06 12.61 -2.59
CA ILE A 175 -22.80 13.27 -1.31
C ILE A 175 -21.45 12.87 -0.70
N ALA A 176 -20.99 13.67 0.25
CA ALA A 176 -19.82 13.37 1.08
C ALA A 176 -20.09 13.76 2.53
N VAL A 177 -19.60 12.93 3.45
CA VAL A 177 -19.55 13.29 4.87
C VAL A 177 -18.43 14.29 5.08
N VAL A 178 -18.73 15.37 5.78
CA VAL A 178 -17.78 16.42 6.12
C VAL A 178 -17.65 16.57 7.63
N ILE A 179 -16.44 16.93 8.05
CA ILE A 179 -16.10 17.22 9.43
C ILE A 179 -15.77 18.71 9.50
N GLY A 180 -16.59 19.46 10.25
CA GLY A 180 -16.46 20.92 10.38
C GLY A 180 -15.31 21.34 11.30
N LEU A 181 -14.90 22.61 11.22
CA LEU A 181 -13.95 23.22 12.16
C LEU A 181 -14.72 23.93 13.29
N GLU A 182 -14.57 23.41 14.51
CA GLU A 182 -15.05 23.96 15.79
C GLU A 182 -16.57 24.11 16.01
N GLN A 183 -16.91 24.05 17.30
CA GLN A 183 -18.24 23.92 17.87
C GLN A 183 -19.21 24.98 17.31
N THR A 184 -20.20 24.54 16.56
CA THR A 184 -21.50 25.19 16.54
C THR A 184 -21.88 25.43 17.99
N GLN A 185 -21.96 26.71 18.38
CA GLN A 185 -22.35 27.14 19.72
C GLN A 185 -23.81 26.72 19.97
N SER A 186 -24.02 25.46 20.30
CA SER A 186 -25.26 24.97 20.90
C SER A 186 -25.02 24.91 22.41
N ALA A 187 -25.81 25.69 23.15
CA ALA A 187 -25.67 25.97 24.57
C ALA A 187 -25.89 24.75 25.51
N GLN A 188 -25.81 23.51 25.02
CA GLN A 188 -26.26 22.34 25.77
C GLN A 188 -25.23 21.29 26.17
N GLN A 189 -23.96 21.28 25.72
CA GLN A 189 -23.03 20.23 26.18
C GLN A 189 -21.60 20.71 26.48
N LYS A 190 -21.32 20.95 27.77
CA LYS A 190 -19.99 21.10 28.38
C LYS A 190 -19.30 19.73 28.57
N THR A 191 -19.10 18.96 27.51
CA THR A 191 -18.27 17.74 27.59
C THR A 191 -17.22 17.74 26.48
N ARG A 192 -16.00 17.30 26.84
CA ARG A 192 -14.79 17.32 26.02
C ARG A 192 -14.98 16.52 24.71
N GLU A 193 -14.60 17.16 23.59
CA GLU A 193 -14.28 16.64 22.25
C GLU A 193 -15.37 15.97 21.35
N ARG A 194 -15.71 16.64 20.23
CA ARG A 194 -15.54 16.14 18.84
C ARG A 194 -15.97 17.17 17.80
N TYR A 195 -15.31 17.17 16.64
CA TYR A 195 -15.70 17.95 15.47
C TYR A 195 -17.09 17.53 14.97
N PRO A 196 -18.00 18.46 14.62
CA PRO A 196 -19.34 18.12 14.20
C PRO A 196 -19.35 17.52 12.79
N PHE A 197 -20.24 16.55 12.56
CA PHE A 197 -20.43 15.89 11.27
C PHE A 197 -21.55 16.56 10.48
N GLY A 198 -21.32 16.77 9.19
CA GLY A 198 -22.34 17.19 8.24
C GLY A 198 -22.29 16.33 6.98
N VAL A 199 -23.23 16.55 6.08
CA VAL A 199 -23.23 15.93 4.74
C VAL A 199 -23.45 17.03 3.72
N ILE A 200 -22.61 17.05 2.68
CA ILE A 200 -22.75 17.97 1.54
C ILE A 200 -22.98 17.19 0.25
N ASN A 201 -23.60 17.82 -0.73
CA ASN A 201 -23.61 17.32 -2.11
C ASN A 201 -22.34 17.76 -2.87
N THR A 202 -22.24 17.36 -4.14
CA THR A 202 -21.10 17.70 -5.03
C THR A 202 -20.92 19.19 -5.31
N SER A 203 -21.91 20.04 -5.01
CA SER A 203 -21.81 21.50 -5.13
C SER A 203 -21.52 22.19 -3.79
N GLY A 204 -21.29 21.43 -2.72
CA GLY A 204 -21.05 21.98 -1.37
C GLY A 204 -22.30 22.36 -0.59
N LYS A 205 -23.50 22.12 -1.11
CA LYS A 205 -24.76 22.40 -0.39
C LYS A 205 -24.89 21.43 0.77
N ILE A 206 -25.10 21.95 1.97
CA ILE A 206 -25.38 21.17 3.18
C ILE A 206 -26.72 20.45 3.01
N ILE A 207 -26.67 19.12 3.07
CA ILE A 207 -27.81 18.20 3.07
C ILE A 207 -28.17 17.81 4.51
N VAL A 208 -27.17 17.45 5.31
CA VAL A 208 -27.31 17.19 6.74
C VAL A 208 -26.56 18.31 7.48
N PRO A 209 -27.28 19.18 8.20
CA PRO A 209 -26.66 20.18 9.07
C PRO A 209 -25.76 19.54 10.12
N TYR A 210 -24.76 20.29 10.54
CA TYR A 210 -23.96 19.98 11.72
C TYR A 210 -24.86 19.77 12.95
N ASP A 211 -24.40 18.92 13.87
CA ASP A 211 -25.10 18.53 15.12
C ASP A 211 -26.45 17.84 14.97
N LYS A 212 -26.91 17.53 13.75
CA LYS A 212 -28.10 16.69 13.59
C LYS A 212 -27.86 15.27 14.11
N TYR A 213 -26.64 14.76 13.94
CA TYR A 213 -26.21 13.43 14.37
C TYR A 213 -24.84 13.51 15.04
N ARG A 214 -24.65 12.72 16.11
CA ARG A 214 -23.40 12.67 16.88
C ARG A 214 -22.24 12.06 16.08
N TYR A 215 -22.57 11.13 15.18
CA TYR A 215 -21.59 10.49 14.31
C TYR A 215 -22.27 10.06 13.00
N ILE A 216 -21.61 10.33 11.88
CA ILE A 216 -22.05 9.91 10.55
C ILE A 216 -20.89 9.13 9.90
N PRO A 217 -20.99 7.80 9.75
CA PRO A 217 -20.09 7.00 8.92
C PRO A 217 -20.23 7.33 7.43
N GLN A 218 -19.33 6.79 6.61
CA GLN A 218 -19.45 6.82 5.15
C GLN A 218 -20.81 6.25 4.70
N PHE A 219 -21.35 6.79 3.60
CA PHE A 219 -22.54 6.25 2.96
C PHE A 219 -22.17 5.09 2.04
N TYR A 220 -22.94 4.00 2.14
CA TYR A 220 -22.84 2.84 1.26
C TYR A 220 -24.20 2.60 0.61
N ASN A 221 -24.23 2.60 -0.72
CA ASN A 221 -25.44 2.35 -1.52
C ASN A 221 -26.64 3.20 -1.08
N GLY A 222 -26.39 4.49 -0.81
CA GLY A 222 -27.42 5.47 -0.48
C GLY A 222 -27.80 5.60 0.99
N TYR A 223 -27.19 4.82 1.91
CA TYR A 223 -27.56 4.83 3.33
C TYR A 223 -26.34 4.90 4.26
N SER A 224 -26.56 5.35 5.50
CA SER A 224 -25.55 5.37 6.56
C SER A 224 -26.16 5.08 7.94
N ILE A 225 -25.41 4.39 8.80
CA ILE A 225 -25.81 4.09 10.19
C ILE A 225 -25.27 5.19 11.11
N VAL A 226 -26.13 6.10 11.55
CA VAL A 226 -25.76 7.26 12.36
C VAL A 226 -25.90 7.00 13.84
N ARG A 227 -25.14 7.73 14.65
CA ARG A 227 -25.39 7.83 16.10
C ARG A 227 -26.18 9.10 16.42
N LEU A 228 -27.24 8.96 17.20
CA LEU A 228 -28.11 10.04 17.65
C LEU A 228 -27.59 10.62 18.98
N TYR A 229 -28.02 11.83 19.32
CA TYR A 229 -27.84 12.38 20.66
C TYR A 229 -28.84 11.73 21.62
N ASN A 230 -28.39 11.43 22.83
CA ASN A 230 -29.21 10.79 23.86
C ASN A 230 -29.77 11.87 24.82
N ASP A 231 -31.09 11.91 25.00
CA ASP A 231 -31.75 12.76 26.00
C ASP A 231 -31.97 12.05 27.36
N SER A 232 -31.67 10.75 27.47
CA SER A 232 -31.93 9.90 28.64
C SER A 232 -30.67 9.59 29.46
N PRO A 233 -30.59 10.02 30.74
CA PRO A 233 -29.42 9.81 31.60
C PRO A 233 -29.15 8.35 32.02
N LYS A 234 -30.05 7.41 31.70
CA LYS A 234 -30.05 6.05 32.29
C LYS A 234 -29.45 4.95 31.39
N THR A 235 -29.22 5.19 30.10
CA THR A 235 -28.62 4.20 29.18
C THR A 235 -27.33 4.76 28.60
N LYS A 236 -26.19 4.11 28.91
CA LYS A 236 -24.86 4.51 28.39
C LYS A 236 -24.61 4.06 26.93
N ALA A 237 -25.58 3.44 26.27
CA ALA A 237 -25.48 3.05 24.87
C ALA A 237 -25.94 4.20 23.96
N GLY A 238 -25.10 4.58 22.99
CA GLY A 238 -25.50 5.55 21.97
C GLY A 238 -26.60 4.97 21.09
N PHE A 239 -27.67 5.73 20.89
CA PHE A 239 -28.76 5.34 19.98
C PHE A 239 -28.26 5.34 18.55
N GLU A 240 -28.50 4.25 17.82
CA GLU A 240 -28.18 4.15 16.40
C GLU A 240 -29.45 4.31 15.55
N GLY A 241 -29.28 4.76 14.31
CA GLY A 241 -30.35 4.91 13.34
C GLY A 241 -29.84 4.86 11.91
N ILE A 242 -30.76 4.72 10.95
CA ILE A 242 -30.41 4.67 9.52
C ILE A 242 -30.89 5.96 8.86
N ILE A 243 -30.02 6.62 8.10
CA ILE A 243 -30.38 7.76 7.24
C ILE A 243 -30.13 7.44 5.78
N ASP A 244 -30.87 8.10 4.89
CA ASP A 244 -30.64 8.08 3.44
C ASP A 244 -29.79 9.28 2.97
N THR A 245 -29.49 9.35 1.67
CA THR A 245 -28.74 10.46 1.04
C THR A 245 -29.41 11.84 1.15
N THR A 246 -30.69 11.90 1.50
CA THR A 246 -31.39 13.17 1.79
C THR A 246 -31.20 13.62 3.25
N GLY A 247 -30.57 12.77 4.07
CA GLY A 247 -30.39 13.00 5.49
C GLY A 247 -31.63 12.70 6.33
N LYS A 248 -32.64 12.02 5.77
CA LYS A 248 -33.87 11.67 6.47
C LYS A 248 -33.64 10.41 7.31
N LEU A 249 -34.00 10.46 8.59
CA LEU A 249 -33.99 9.31 9.49
C LEU A 249 -35.10 8.33 9.08
N ARG A 250 -34.70 7.11 8.74
CA ARG A 250 -35.58 6.02 8.32
C ARG A 250 -35.86 5.03 9.44
N PHE A 251 -34.89 4.82 10.32
CA PHE A 251 -34.98 3.87 11.42
C PHE A 251 -34.29 4.40 12.68
N VAL A 252 -34.81 4.05 13.85
CA VAL A 252 -34.16 4.26 15.15
C VAL A 252 -34.16 2.95 15.90
N VAL A 253 -32.98 2.54 16.37
CA VAL A 253 -32.82 1.34 17.19
C VAL A 253 -33.46 1.59 18.57
N PRO A 254 -34.28 0.66 19.08
CA PRO A 254 -34.86 0.81 20.40
C PRO A 254 -33.79 0.96 21.51
N PRO A 255 -34.02 1.80 22.53
CA PRO A 255 -33.04 2.14 23.58
C PRO A 255 -32.41 0.97 24.34
N THR A 256 -33.10 -0.16 24.41
CA THR A 256 -32.76 -1.33 25.22
C THR A 256 -31.86 -2.33 24.49
N HIS A 257 -31.36 -1.96 23.32
CA HIS A 257 -30.66 -2.85 22.40
C HIS A 257 -29.45 -2.16 21.80
N THR A 258 -28.37 -2.92 21.61
CA THR A 258 -27.25 -2.50 20.78
C THR A 258 -27.48 -3.06 19.38
N LEU A 259 -27.45 -2.19 18.37
CA LEU A 259 -27.43 -2.62 16.98
C LEU A 259 -25.97 -2.87 16.58
N SER A 260 -25.70 -4.03 16.02
CA SER A 260 -24.53 -4.24 15.16
C SER A 260 -25.07 -4.50 13.77
N ALA A 261 -24.90 -3.53 12.87
CA ALA A 261 -25.39 -3.63 11.51
C ALA A 261 -24.24 -3.42 10.52
N SER A 262 -24.26 -4.20 9.44
CA SER A 262 -23.35 -3.93 8.33
C SER A 262 -23.69 -2.57 7.73
N PRO A 263 -22.71 -1.67 7.55
CA PRO A 263 -22.98 -0.39 6.89
C PRO A 263 -23.33 -0.57 5.41
N SER A 264 -23.10 -1.76 4.84
CA SER A 264 -23.42 -2.10 3.45
C SER A 264 -24.88 -2.49 3.31
N PHE A 265 -25.64 -1.70 2.56
CA PHE A 265 -27.00 -2.04 2.13
C PHE A 265 -26.94 -2.69 0.76
N SER A 266 -27.56 -3.86 0.59
CA SER A 266 -27.74 -4.47 -0.72
C SER A 266 -29.22 -4.64 -1.00
N GLU A 267 -29.69 -4.14 -2.15
CA GLU A 267 -31.10 -4.14 -2.54
C GLU A 267 -32.03 -3.50 -1.50
N ASN A 268 -31.57 -2.42 -0.86
CA ASN A 268 -32.25 -1.77 0.27
C ASN A 268 -32.41 -2.65 1.51
N LEU A 269 -31.62 -3.71 1.67
CA LEU A 269 -31.59 -4.59 2.84
C LEU A 269 -30.23 -4.53 3.53
N THR A 270 -30.22 -4.59 4.86
CA THR A 270 -28.99 -4.83 5.61
C THR A 270 -29.23 -5.81 6.75
N SER A 271 -28.19 -6.58 7.09
CA SER A 271 -28.19 -7.46 8.24
C SER A 271 -27.99 -6.67 9.52
N ILE A 272 -28.80 -7.04 10.51
CA ILE A 272 -28.80 -6.43 11.83
C ILE A 272 -28.68 -7.53 12.89
N PHE A 273 -27.90 -7.24 13.91
CA PHE A 273 -27.77 -8.04 15.11
C PHE A 273 -28.21 -7.21 16.29
N ILE A 274 -29.14 -7.75 17.07
CA ILE A 274 -29.61 -7.14 18.30
C ILE A 274 -29.07 -7.94 19.47
N GLU A 275 -28.20 -7.33 20.27
CA GLU A 275 -27.76 -7.89 21.54
C GLU A 275 -28.79 -7.56 22.63
N THR A 276 -29.21 -8.59 23.38
CA THR A 276 -30.14 -8.42 24.51
C THR A 276 -29.37 -8.57 25.83
N GLU A 277 -29.60 -7.67 26.78
CA GLU A 277 -28.82 -7.56 28.04
C GLU A 277 -28.91 -8.80 28.97
N LYS A 278 -29.76 -9.80 28.67
CA LYS A 278 -30.17 -10.79 29.68
C LYS A 278 -29.30 -12.04 29.81
N THR A 279 -28.41 -12.41 28.88
CA THR A 279 -27.71 -13.71 28.99
C THR A 279 -26.26 -13.76 28.49
N GLY A 280 -25.65 -12.65 28.08
CA GLY A 280 -24.23 -12.63 27.65
C GLY A 280 -23.93 -13.37 26.33
N HIS A 281 -24.85 -14.20 25.84
CA HIS A 281 -24.88 -14.74 24.48
C HIS A 281 -26.35 -14.85 24.05
N TYR A 282 -26.68 -14.17 22.96
CA TYR A 282 -27.61 -14.48 21.86
C TYR A 282 -27.87 -13.16 21.14
N ALA A 283 -27.10 -12.89 20.08
CA ALA A 283 -27.43 -11.84 19.13
C ALA A 283 -28.56 -12.37 18.24
N ALA A 284 -29.71 -11.70 18.20
CA ALA A 284 -30.73 -12.07 17.24
C ALA A 284 -30.33 -11.53 15.86
N GLY A 285 -30.08 -12.43 14.91
CA GLY A 285 -29.79 -12.08 13.52
C GLY A 285 -31.07 -11.79 12.75
N GLY A 286 -31.12 -10.67 12.05
CA GLY A 286 -32.30 -10.24 11.31
C GLY A 286 -31.96 -9.39 10.10
N ILE A 287 -32.99 -9.07 9.33
CA ILE A 287 -32.91 -8.18 8.18
C ILE A 287 -33.83 -6.99 8.41
N VAL A 288 -33.31 -5.80 8.13
CA VAL A 288 -34.09 -4.57 8.04
C VAL A 288 -34.03 -4.05 6.61
N ASN A 289 -35.14 -3.48 6.15
CA ASN A 289 -35.13 -2.75 4.90
C ASN A 289 -34.71 -1.27 5.10
N ALA A 290 -34.51 -0.56 4.00
CA ALA A 290 -34.14 0.86 3.99
C ALA A 290 -35.12 1.80 4.71
N ASP A 291 -36.39 1.40 4.85
CA ASP A 291 -37.40 2.15 5.60
C ASP A 291 -37.40 1.82 7.11
N GLY A 292 -36.44 1.01 7.58
CA GLY A 292 -36.36 0.62 8.98
C GLY A 292 -37.33 -0.48 9.40
N LYS A 293 -38.04 -1.09 8.45
CA LYS A 293 -38.92 -2.22 8.73
C LYS A 293 -38.09 -3.47 8.91
N ILE A 294 -38.13 -4.05 10.12
CA ILE A 294 -37.59 -5.37 10.38
C ILE A 294 -38.43 -6.38 9.58
N LEU A 295 -37.80 -7.07 8.64
CA LEU A 295 -38.45 -8.10 7.82
C LEU A 295 -38.54 -9.42 8.59
N PHE A 296 -37.46 -9.78 9.30
CA PHE A 296 -37.45 -10.87 10.28
C PHE A 296 -36.32 -10.66 11.30
N MET A 297 -36.44 -11.36 12.43
CA MET A 297 -35.45 -11.37 13.52
C MET A 297 -35.53 -12.73 14.20
N ASP A 298 -34.44 -13.52 14.17
CA ASP A 298 -34.42 -14.86 14.75
C ASP A 298 -33.01 -15.22 15.27
N PRO A 299 -32.86 -15.57 16.56
CA PRO A 299 -31.58 -15.92 17.18
C PRO A 299 -30.79 -17.07 16.54
N LYS A 300 -31.44 -17.91 15.71
CA LYS A 300 -30.73 -19.00 15.03
C LYS A 300 -29.79 -18.53 13.91
N PHE A 301 -29.94 -17.29 13.45
CA PHE A 301 -29.08 -16.72 12.40
C PHE A 301 -27.84 -16.10 13.04
N GLU A 302 -26.72 -16.81 12.94
CA GLU A 302 -25.43 -16.37 13.50
C GLU A 302 -24.76 -15.31 12.62
N LEU A 303 -24.94 -15.43 11.30
CA LEU A 303 -24.38 -14.51 10.31
C LEU A 303 -25.25 -14.50 9.06
N ILE A 304 -25.44 -13.32 8.46
CA ILE A 304 -26.13 -13.17 7.16
C ILE A 304 -25.26 -12.31 6.25
N LEU A 305 -24.93 -12.83 5.07
CA LEU A 305 -24.14 -12.13 4.06
C LEU A 305 -25.01 -11.11 3.29
N PRO A 306 -24.42 -10.17 2.52
CA PRO A 306 -25.18 -9.25 1.70
C PRO A 306 -26.14 -9.94 0.72
N PHE A 307 -27.29 -9.30 0.45
CA PHE A 307 -28.30 -9.81 -0.48
C PHE A 307 -27.92 -9.57 -1.94
N CYS A 308 -28.42 -10.41 -2.85
CA CYS A 308 -28.38 -10.21 -4.30
C CYS A 308 -29.55 -10.97 -4.93
N ASN A 309 -30.32 -10.32 -5.80
CA ASN A 309 -31.58 -10.78 -6.38
C ASN A 309 -32.52 -11.47 -5.35
N ASN A 310 -32.77 -10.82 -4.21
CA ASN A 310 -33.56 -11.35 -3.09
C ASN A 310 -33.05 -12.67 -2.50
N ARG A 311 -31.74 -12.90 -2.56
CA ARG A 311 -31.08 -14.10 -2.03
C ARG A 311 -29.85 -13.74 -1.21
N SER A 312 -29.58 -14.52 -0.18
CA SER A 312 -28.40 -14.38 0.67
C SER A 312 -27.97 -15.75 1.20
N PHE A 313 -26.80 -15.81 1.81
CA PHE A 313 -26.37 -16.93 2.63
C PHE A 313 -26.44 -16.56 4.09
N ALA A 314 -26.93 -17.49 4.91
CA ALA A 314 -26.92 -17.35 6.34
C ALA A 314 -26.29 -18.57 7.02
N ARG A 315 -25.52 -18.30 8.08
CA ARG A 315 -24.93 -19.32 8.95
C ARG A 315 -25.88 -19.64 10.09
N ILE A 316 -26.27 -20.91 10.20
CA ILE A 316 -27.24 -21.43 11.17
C ILE A 316 -26.69 -22.75 11.70
N ASN A 317 -26.41 -22.82 13.00
CA ASN A 317 -25.75 -23.96 13.65
C ASN A 317 -24.45 -24.35 12.93
N GLU A 318 -23.56 -23.37 12.74
CA GLU A 318 -22.26 -23.52 12.05
C GLU A 318 -22.33 -23.96 10.56
N GLN A 319 -23.53 -24.07 9.99
CA GLN A 319 -23.74 -24.50 8.62
C GLN A 319 -24.32 -23.38 7.75
N TRP A 320 -23.93 -23.35 6.47
CA TRP A 320 -24.38 -22.32 5.54
C TRP A 320 -25.61 -22.76 4.75
N PHE A 321 -26.63 -21.92 4.71
CA PHE A 321 -27.83 -22.12 3.90
C PHE A 321 -28.10 -20.91 3.04
N MET A 322 -28.70 -21.13 1.86
CA MET A 322 -29.26 -20.04 1.08
C MET A 322 -30.63 -19.66 1.64
N ILE A 323 -30.90 -18.36 1.75
CA ILE A 323 -32.17 -17.82 2.26
C ILE A 323 -32.74 -16.76 1.31
N ASP A 324 -34.05 -16.52 1.42
CA ASP A 324 -34.69 -15.34 0.84
C ASP A 324 -34.79 -14.17 1.84
N SER A 325 -35.39 -13.05 1.42
CA SER A 325 -35.52 -11.83 2.23
C SER A 325 -36.46 -11.99 3.44
N THR A 326 -37.22 -13.08 3.52
CA THR A 326 -38.06 -13.41 4.68
C THR A 326 -37.36 -14.34 5.67
N GLY A 327 -36.12 -14.76 5.37
CA GLY A 327 -35.35 -15.71 6.18
C GLY A 327 -35.73 -17.16 5.91
N LYS A 328 -36.55 -17.44 4.89
CA LYS A 328 -36.90 -18.81 4.51
C LYS A 328 -35.68 -19.46 3.85
N LYS A 329 -35.31 -20.66 4.34
CA LYS A 329 -34.28 -21.50 3.71
C LYS A 329 -34.75 -21.93 2.32
N ILE A 330 -33.91 -21.70 1.32
CA ILE A 330 -34.13 -22.12 -0.06
C ILE A 330 -33.43 -23.45 -0.33
N THR A 331 -32.23 -23.66 0.22
CA THR A 331 -31.50 -24.93 0.10
C THR A 331 -31.80 -25.85 1.28
N GLN A 332 -32.03 -27.14 0.98
CA GLN A 332 -32.17 -28.18 2.00
C GLN A 332 -30.81 -28.68 2.49
N THR A 333 -29.86 -28.85 1.57
CA THR A 333 -28.50 -29.28 1.88
C THR A 333 -27.64 -28.06 2.26
N PRO A 334 -26.89 -28.10 3.37
CA PRO A 334 -26.00 -27.03 3.75
C PRO A 334 -24.75 -26.99 2.86
N PHE A 335 -24.18 -25.79 2.72
CA PHE A 335 -22.84 -25.58 2.21
C PHE A 335 -21.83 -25.66 3.36
N ARG A 336 -20.62 -26.16 3.08
CA ARG A 336 -19.52 -26.18 4.05
C ARG A 336 -18.93 -24.78 4.23
N ARG A 337 -18.71 -24.07 3.12
CA ARG A 337 -18.14 -22.72 3.08
C ARG A 337 -18.76 -21.91 1.96
N ILE A 338 -18.84 -20.60 2.15
CA ILE A 338 -19.03 -19.61 1.09
C ILE A 338 -17.68 -18.96 0.86
N LEU A 339 -17.19 -18.98 -0.39
CA LEU A 339 -15.83 -18.59 -0.76
C LEU A 339 -15.76 -17.13 -1.28
N THR A 340 -16.92 -16.56 -1.57
CA THR A 340 -17.13 -15.14 -1.94
C THR A 340 -17.85 -14.41 -0.79
N ASP A 341 -17.91 -13.08 -0.84
CA ASP A 341 -18.69 -12.25 0.10
C ASP A 341 -20.20 -12.33 -0.18
N GLY A 342 -20.73 -13.55 -0.31
CA GLY A 342 -22.07 -13.84 -0.78
C GLY A 342 -22.13 -13.97 -2.30
N PHE A 343 -23.15 -13.38 -2.92
CA PHE A 343 -23.28 -13.36 -4.38
C PHE A 343 -22.52 -12.17 -4.98
N THR A 344 -21.69 -12.44 -5.97
CA THR A 344 -20.96 -11.45 -6.78
C THR A 344 -21.40 -11.62 -8.23
N GLU A 345 -21.85 -10.56 -8.90
CA GLU A 345 -22.30 -10.64 -10.31
C GLU A 345 -23.33 -11.76 -10.59
N ASN A 346 -24.25 -12.00 -9.64
CA ASN A 346 -25.33 -13.01 -9.68
C ASN A 346 -24.90 -14.48 -9.46
N PHE A 347 -23.65 -14.76 -9.10
CA PHE A 347 -23.22 -16.09 -8.71
C PHE A 347 -22.48 -16.08 -7.37
N ALA A 348 -22.37 -17.24 -6.72
CA ALA A 348 -21.57 -17.42 -5.52
C ALA A 348 -20.68 -18.64 -5.66
N LEU A 349 -19.47 -18.57 -5.13
CA LEU A 349 -18.60 -19.73 -5.01
C LEU A 349 -18.84 -20.41 -3.67
N VAL A 350 -19.17 -21.70 -3.72
CA VAL A 350 -19.56 -22.47 -2.54
C VAL A 350 -18.81 -23.80 -2.50
N GLU A 351 -18.51 -24.25 -1.29
CA GLU A 351 -18.00 -25.59 -1.05
C GLU A 351 -19.15 -26.52 -0.64
N THR A 352 -19.39 -27.55 -1.44
CA THR A 352 -20.37 -28.59 -1.19
C THR A 352 -19.69 -29.87 -0.70
N GLY A 353 -20.46 -30.90 -0.35
CA GLY A 353 -19.92 -32.23 -0.10
C GLY A 353 -19.20 -32.86 -1.32
N GLN A 354 -19.47 -32.37 -2.53
CA GLN A 354 -18.87 -32.83 -3.78
C GLN A 354 -17.68 -31.98 -4.25
N GLY A 355 -17.29 -30.96 -3.47
CA GLY A 355 -16.23 -30.01 -3.80
C GLY A 355 -16.74 -28.60 -4.09
N ILE A 356 -15.84 -27.76 -4.62
CA ILE A 356 -16.13 -26.36 -4.92
C ILE A 356 -16.93 -26.25 -6.22
N THR A 357 -17.93 -25.37 -6.25
CA THR A 357 -18.73 -25.04 -7.43
C THR A 357 -19.16 -23.56 -7.41
N ALA A 358 -19.67 -23.08 -8.54
CA ALA A 358 -20.40 -21.82 -8.64
C ALA A 358 -21.90 -22.11 -8.72
N ILE A 359 -22.71 -21.33 -8.02
CA ILE A 359 -24.18 -21.40 -8.08
C ILE A 359 -24.78 -20.04 -8.41
N ASP A 360 -25.93 -20.02 -9.07
CA ASP A 360 -26.73 -18.81 -9.26
C ASP A 360 -27.60 -18.49 -8.03
N THR A 361 -28.36 -17.39 -8.09
CA THR A 361 -29.29 -16.98 -7.03
C THR A 361 -30.49 -17.92 -6.84
N ASN A 362 -30.74 -18.85 -7.76
CA ASN A 362 -31.73 -19.91 -7.58
C ASN A 362 -31.13 -21.16 -6.93
N GLY A 363 -29.81 -21.20 -6.72
CA GLY A 363 -29.09 -22.37 -6.21
C GLY A 363 -28.76 -23.39 -7.32
N THR A 364 -28.93 -23.00 -8.58
CA THR A 364 -28.58 -23.83 -9.74
C THR A 364 -27.06 -23.91 -9.85
N ILE A 365 -26.53 -25.12 -10.01
CA ILE A 365 -25.11 -25.34 -10.25
C ILE A 365 -24.72 -24.81 -11.63
N LEU A 366 -23.82 -23.83 -11.65
CA LEU A 366 -23.27 -23.22 -12.87
C LEU A 366 -21.98 -23.91 -13.33
N LEU A 367 -21.21 -24.49 -12.41
CA LEU A 367 -19.96 -25.20 -12.70
C LEU A 367 -19.96 -26.60 -12.10
N THR A 368 -19.47 -27.59 -12.84
CA THR A 368 -19.31 -28.95 -12.30
C THR A 368 -18.46 -28.92 -11.02
N PRO A 369 -18.96 -29.46 -9.89
CA PRO A 369 -18.21 -29.47 -8.64
C PRO A 369 -16.86 -30.17 -8.79
N LYS A 370 -15.79 -29.55 -8.26
CA LYS A 370 -14.45 -30.12 -8.27
C LYS A 370 -13.92 -30.29 -6.85
N VAL A 371 -13.48 -31.51 -6.54
CA VAL A 371 -12.78 -31.79 -5.30
C VAL A 371 -11.36 -31.26 -5.44
N VAL A 372 -11.10 -30.10 -4.84
CA VAL A 372 -9.77 -29.53 -4.72
C VAL A 372 -9.42 -29.45 -3.24
N LYS A 373 -8.24 -29.94 -2.86
CA LYS A 373 -7.74 -29.87 -1.47
C LYS A 373 -6.92 -28.60 -1.30
N TYR A 374 -7.36 -27.73 -0.40
CA TYR A 374 -6.76 -26.44 -0.08
C TYR A 374 -7.09 -26.09 1.38
N ASP A 375 -6.31 -25.20 1.97
CA ASP A 375 -6.54 -24.67 3.31
C ASP A 375 -7.32 -23.34 3.21
N GLN A 376 -6.93 -22.49 2.26
CA GLN A 376 -7.56 -21.19 2.01
C GLN A 376 -7.79 -20.93 0.51
N ALA A 377 -8.77 -20.08 0.19
CA ALA A 377 -9.07 -19.68 -1.17
C ALA A 377 -9.38 -18.17 -1.24
N TYR A 378 -9.00 -17.55 -2.36
CA TYR A 378 -9.24 -16.14 -2.65
C TYR A 378 -9.79 -15.98 -4.06
N TYR A 379 -10.79 -15.12 -4.23
CA TYR A 379 -11.42 -14.89 -5.52
C TYR A 379 -11.04 -13.51 -6.09
N LYS A 380 -10.62 -13.46 -7.36
CA LYS A 380 -10.45 -12.21 -8.11
C LYS A 380 -10.57 -12.45 -9.61
N ASP A 381 -11.25 -11.57 -10.34
CA ASP A 381 -11.32 -11.52 -11.81
C ASP A 381 -11.69 -12.89 -12.45
N SER A 382 -12.66 -13.60 -11.86
CA SER A 382 -13.08 -14.95 -12.27
C SER A 382 -12.05 -16.07 -12.06
N VAL A 383 -11.05 -15.84 -11.21
CA VAL A 383 -10.04 -16.82 -10.81
C VAL A 383 -10.11 -17.07 -9.31
N LEU A 384 -10.16 -18.34 -8.93
CA LEU A 384 -10.08 -18.77 -7.54
C LEU A 384 -8.65 -19.24 -7.25
N TYR A 385 -7.89 -18.47 -6.49
CA TYR A 385 -6.55 -18.83 -6.00
C TYR A 385 -6.70 -19.76 -4.80
N LEU A 386 -5.93 -20.85 -4.78
CA LEU A 386 -6.08 -21.94 -3.83
C LEU A 386 -4.75 -22.18 -3.12
N GLU A 387 -4.72 -21.90 -1.81
CA GLU A 387 -3.54 -22.07 -0.98
C GLU A 387 -3.54 -23.41 -0.27
N LYS A 388 -2.36 -23.99 -0.15
CA LYS A 388 -2.10 -25.21 0.63
C LYS A 388 -0.88 -24.96 1.49
N TRP A 389 -0.97 -25.17 2.79
CA TRP A 389 0.05 -24.79 3.78
C TRP A 389 0.97 -25.97 4.17
N HIS A 390 0.48 -27.22 4.10
CA HIS A 390 1.24 -28.42 4.49
C HIS A 390 1.38 -29.45 3.36
N PRO A 391 2.52 -30.17 3.25
CA PRO A 391 3.72 -30.06 4.08
C PRO A 391 4.54 -28.79 3.81
N ASP A 392 4.35 -28.18 2.63
CA ASP A 392 4.92 -26.88 2.29
C ASP A 392 3.84 -25.95 1.74
N PHE A 393 4.00 -24.65 1.98
CA PHE A 393 3.17 -23.64 1.34
C PHE A 393 3.28 -23.70 -0.19
N ARG A 394 2.13 -23.82 -0.87
CA ARG A 394 1.98 -23.75 -2.32
C ARG A 394 0.64 -23.10 -2.68
N ILE A 395 0.62 -22.42 -3.83
CA ILE A 395 -0.56 -21.78 -4.39
C ILE A 395 -0.83 -22.35 -5.78
N GLY A 396 -2.09 -22.65 -6.06
CA GLY A 396 -2.62 -22.98 -7.37
C GLY A 396 -3.79 -22.06 -7.70
N TYR A 397 -4.47 -22.31 -8.80
CA TYR A 397 -5.66 -21.53 -9.13
C TYR A 397 -6.63 -22.30 -10.01
N TRP A 398 -7.89 -21.87 -10.00
CA TRP A 398 -8.94 -22.34 -10.89
C TRP A 398 -9.49 -21.14 -11.66
N ASP A 399 -9.23 -21.12 -12.97
CA ASP A 399 -9.86 -20.19 -13.90
C ASP A 399 -11.28 -20.66 -14.18
N LEU A 400 -12.27 -19.90 -13.72
CA LEU A 400 -13.69 -20.27 -13.81
C LEU A 400 -14.26 -20.08 -15.20
N LYS A 401 -13.68 -19.19 -16.02
CA LYS A 401 -14.12 -18.93 -17.40
C LYS A 401 -13.78 -20.09 -18.32
N THR A 402 -12.56 -20.61 -18.19
CA THR A 402 -12.07 -21.75 -18.98
C THR A 402 -12.31 -23.09 -18.29
N ASN A 403 -12.73 -23.06 -17.02
CA ASN A 403 -12.83 -24.22 -16.13
C ASN A 403 -11.49 -24.98 -15.96
N THR A 404 -10.36 -24.28 -16.11
CA THR A 404 -9.01 -24.85 -16.02
C THR A 404 -8.51 -24.82 -14.58
N VAL A 405 -8.05 -25.97 -14.07
CA VAL A 405 -7.45 -26.08 -12.72
C VAL A 405 -5.94 -26.25 -12.85
N VAL A 406 -5.20 -25.33 -12.26
CA VAL A 406 -3.75 -25.40 -12.11
C VAL A 406 -3.45 -25.81 -10.67
N PRO A 407 -2.85 -27.00 -10.45
CA PRO A 407 -2.53 -27.49 -9.12
C PRO A 407 -1.61 -26.54 -8.34
N ALA A 408 -1.70 -26.61 -7.00
CA ALA A 408 -0.85 -25.83 -6.12
C ALA A 408 0.64 -26.18 -6.30
N SER A 409 1.34 -25.33 -7.05
CA SER A 409 2.70 -25.57 -7.52
C SER A 409 3.62 -24.35 -7.36
N PHE A 410 3.05 -23.16 -7.16
CA PHE A 410 3.81 -21.91 -6.99
C PHE A 410 4.08 -21.65 -5.50
N LYS A 411 5.22 -21.04 -5.18
CA LYS A 411 5.55 -20.56 -3.81
C LYS A 411 4.83 -19.25 -3.47
N TRP A 412 4.52 -18.44 -4.47
CA TRP A 412 3.70 -17.23 -4.35
C TRP A 412 3.05 -16.89 -5.69
N VAL A 413 1.96 -16.12 -5.65
CA VAL A 413 1.22 -15.63 -6.82
C VAL A 413 0.83 -14.18 -6.53
N ASP A 414 0.97 -13.27 -7.52
CA ASP A 414 0.47 -11.90 -7.40
C ASP A 414 -1.05 -11.84 -7.68
N TYR A 415 -1.84 -12.38 -6.74
CA TYR A 415 -3.30 -12.31 -6.84
C TYR A 415 -3.84 -10.89 -6.66
N THR A 416 -3.03 -9.92 -6.20
CA THR A 416 -3.46 -8.51 -6.10
C THR A 416 -3.60 -7.87 -7.47
N LYS A 417 -2.78 -8.28 -8.44
CA LYS A 417 -2.89 -7.90 -9.85
C LYS A 417 -3.68 -8.91 -10.67
N GLY A 418 -3.66 -10.18 -10.27
CA GLY A 418 -4.29 -11.26 -11.00
C GLY A 418 -3.67 -11.43 -12.39
N PHE A 419 -4.46 -11.95 -13.34
CA PHE A 419 -4.04 -12.04 -14.73
C PHE A 419 -4.07 -10.66 -15.38
N ALA A 420 -2.91 -10.02 -15.51
CA ALA A 420 -2.78 -8.79 -16.27
C ALA A 420 -2.82 -9.14 -17.76
N GLN A 421 -3.94 -8.88 -18.45
CA GLN A 421 -4.06 -9.03 -19.92
C GLN A 421 -3.59 -10.41 -20.47
N GLY A 422 -3.65 -11.48 -19.68
CA GLY A 422 -3.36 -12.86 -20.11
C GLY A 422 -2.22 -13.56 -19.39
N LEU A 423 -1.33 -12.84 -18.68
CA LEU A 423 -0.28 -13.46 -17.85
C LEU A 423 -0.46 -13.15 -16.37
N LEU A 424 -0.06 -14.11 -15.54
CA LEU A 424 -0.03 -14.03 -14.09
C LEU A 424 1.41 -14.12 -13.62
N ARG A 425 1.80 -13.21 -12.72
CA ARG A 425 3.11 -13.20 -12.09
C ARG A 425 3.14 -14.15 -10.90
N THR A 426 4.10 -15.08 -10.90
CA THR A 426 4.21 -16.14 -9.89
C THR A 426 5.67 -16.40 -9.48
N GLY A 427 5.88 -17.12 -8.38
CA GLY A 427 7.20 -17.53 -7.92
C GLY A 427 7.34 -19.04 -7.79
N THR A 428 8.47 -19.58 -8.21
CA THR A 428 8.80 -21.01 -8.08
C THR A 428 10.24 -21.13 -7.60
N GLU A 429 10.44 -21.76 -6.44
CA GLU A 429 11.76 -22.01 -5.83
C GLU A 429 12.68 -20.79 -5.87
N GLY A 430 12.16 -19.64 -5.43
CA GLY A 430 12.93 -18.38 -5.32
C GLY A 430 13.08 -17.59 -6.61
N ARG A 431 12.53 -18.06 -7.74
CA ARG A 431 12.60 -17.38 -9.04
C ARG A 431 11.24 -16.86 -9.48
N GLU A 432 11.24 -15.66 -10.05
CA GLU A 432 10.05 -15.06 -10.63
C GLU A 432 9.69 -15.70 -11.98
N ASN A 433 8.39 -15.80 -12.26
CA ASN A 433 7.83 -16.36 -13.48
C ASN A 433 6.63 -15.54 -13.95
N TYR A 434 6.39 -15.60 -15.25
CA TYR A 434 5.08 -15.34 -15.82
C TYR A 434 4.49 -16.65 -16.33
N VAL A 435 3.23 -16.90 -15.99
CA VAL A 435 2.45 -18.04 -16.46
C VAL A 435 1.22 -17.58 -17.22
N ASN A 436 0.82 -18.34 -18.23
CA ASN A 436 -0.47 -18.15 -18.89
C ASN A 436 -1.61 -18.78 -18.08
N GLN A 437 -2.85 -18.67 -18.57
CA GLN A 437 -4.06 -19.21 -17.89
C GLN A 437 -4.06 -20.73 -17.70
N THR A 438 -3.23 -21.47 -18.45
CA THR A 438 -3.12 -22.93 -18.30
C THR A 438 -2.03 -23.34 -17.29
N GLY A 439 -1.38 -22.38 -16.63
CA GLY A 439 -0.26 -22.64 -15.72
C GLY A 439 1.08 -22.89 -16.41
N LYS A 440 1.15 -22.73 -17.75
CA LYS A 440 2.40 -22.88 -18.48
C LYS A 440 3.27 -21.66 -18.22
N VAL A 441 4.49 -21.90 -17.75
CA VAL A 441 5.55 -20.87 -17.66
C VAL A 441 5.89 -20.40 -19.06
N VAL A 442 5.67 -19.11 -19.34
CA VAL A 442 6.06 -18.47 -20.60
C VAL A 442 7.40 -17.75 -20.46
N TRP A 443 7.72 -17.28 -19.25
CA TRP A 443 9.01 -16.68 -18.92
C TRP A 443 9.37 -17.02 -17.48
N GLN A 444 10.65 -17.26 -17.22
CA GLN A 444 11.20 -17.51 -15.89
C GLN A 444 12.54 -16.78 -15.76
N GLU A 445 12.73 -16.15 -14.62
CA GLU A 445 13.99 -15.54 -14.24
C GLU A 445 15.13 -16.57 -14.29
N LYS A 446 16.25 -16.20 -14.89
CA LYS A 446 17.43 -17.07 -14.95
C LYS A 446 17.97 -17.29 -13.54
N GLU A 447 18.43 -18.50 -13.28
CA GLU A 447 19.08 -18.83 -12.01
C GLU A 447 20.36 -18.01 -11.86
N ASN A 448 20.32 -16.99 -11.01
CA ASN A 448 21.48 -16.16 -10.74
C ASN A 448 22.41 -16.88 -9.77
N ARG A 449 23.36 -17.66 -10.31
CA ARG A 449 24.41 -18.33 -9.51
C ARG A 449 25.31 -17.36 -8.74
N SER A 450 25.22 -16.06 -9.04
CA SER A 450 25.89 -14.93 -8.36
C SER A 450 25.19 -14.43 -7.09
N ASN A 451 24.01 -14.97 -6.74
CA ASN A 451 23.34 -14.63 -5.46
C ASN A 451 24.00 -15.26 -4.22
N LYS A 452 25.10 -16.00 -4.39
CA LYS A 452 26.10 -16.19 -3.33
C LYS A 452 27.19 -15.12 -3.52
N SER A 453 27.04 -13.99 -2.81
CA SER A 453 28.08 -12.96 -2.66
C SER A 453 28.33 -12.01 -3.86
N SER A 454 27.28 -11.50 -4.52
CA SER A 454 27.37 -10.20 -5.18
C SER A 454 26.67 -9.17 -4.32
N SER A 455 27.45 -8.23 -3.82
CA SER A 455 27.06 -7.19 -2.89
C SER A 455 26.16 -6.18 -3.61
N GLN A 456 24.84 -6.33 -3.44
CA GLN A 456 23.88 -5.46 -4.11
C GLN A 456 23.92 -4.07 -3.47
N HIS A 457 24.10 -3.02 -4.28
CA HIS A 457 23.92 -1.65 -3.81
C HIS A 457 22.47 -1.38 -3.41
N PHE A 458 22.27 -0.52 -2.41
CA PHE A 458 20.94 -0.22 -1.91
C PHE A 458 20.29 0.95 -2.68
N ASN A 459 19.58 0.64 -3.76
CA ASN A 459 18.97 1.63 -4.67
C ASN A 459 17.42 1.63 -4.56
N ILE A 460 16.85 2.61 -3.85
CA ILE A 460 15.40 2.70 -3.58
C ILE A 460 14.82 4.07 -3.95
N ASP A 461 13.52 4.14 -4.21
CA ASP A 461 12.79 5.33 -4.64
C ASP A 461 11.78 5.82 -3.59
N TYR A 462 12.06 5.54 -2.32
CA TYR A 462 11.26 5.96 -1.17
C TYR A 462 12.18 6.11 0.04
N MET A 463 11.83 7.02 0.95
CA MET A 463 12.29 6.98 2.33
C MET A 463 11.87 5.66 2.93
N LYS A 464 12.81 4.94 3.53
CA LYS A 464 12.49 3.77 4.34
C LYS A 464 12.41 4.14 5.83
N SER A 465 11.75 3.28 6.60
CA SER A 465 11.78 3.34 8.05
C SER A 465 13.24 3.25 8.53
N GLY A 466 13.69 4.12 9.44
CA GLY A 466 15.00 4.03 10.08
C GLY A 466 15.23 2.66 10.73
N TYR A 467 16.49 2.23 10.80
CA TYR A 467 16.87 0.81 10.94
C TYR A 467 17.57 0.44 12.24
N PHE A 468 17.68 1.38 13.17
CA PHE A 468 18.55 1.21 14.32
C PHE A 468 17.77 0.77 15.54
N TYR A 469 18.16 -0.38 16.09
CA TYR A 469 17.62 -0.88 17.34
C TYR A 469 18.76 -1.06 18.35
N ILE A 470 18.63 -0.42 19.51
CA ILE A 470 19.56 -0.61 20.62
C ILE A 470 18.80 -1.27 21.76
N THR A 471 19.17 -2.51 22.09
CA THR A 471 18.57 -3.28 23.18
C THR A 471 19.64 -3.96 24.02
N LYS A 472 19.32 -4.19 25.29
CA LYS A 472 20.21 -4.86 26.25
C LYS A 472 20.35 -6.37 25.99
N ASN A 473 19.40 -6.99 25.27
CA ASN A 473 19.39 -8.42 24.90
C ASN A 473 18.44 -8.64 23.72
N PRO A 474 18.89 -8.51 22.45
CA PRO A 474 18.04 -8.77 21.30
C PRO A 474 17.78 -10.27 21.16
N GLN A 475 16.51 -10.69 21.17
CA GLN A 475 16.15 -12.05 20.77
C GLN A 475 16.35 -12.21 19.24
N PRO A 476 16.75 -13.39 18.73
CA PRO A 476 17.02 -13.59 17.30
C PRO A 476 15.80 -13.38 16.37
N ASP A 477 14.59 -13.57 16.89
CA ASP A 477 13.30 -13.49 16.19
C ASP A 477 12.72 -12.07 16.13
N GLU A 478 13.24 -11.13 16.92
CA GLU A 478 12.84 -9.72 16.89
C GLU A 478 13.45 -8.95 15.70
N ARG A 479 14.32 -9.57 14.90
CA ARG A 479 15.03 -8.93 13.78
C ARG A 479 14.17 -8.91 12.52
N SER A 480 13.77 -7.74 12.03
CA SER A 480 13.32 -7.63 10.64
C SER A 480 14.49 -7.75 9.66
N GLU A 481 14.22 -7.99 8.36
CA GLU A 481 15.27 -8.15 7.34
C GLU A 481 16.28 -7.00 7.31
N TYR A 482 15.93 -5.82 7.81
CA TYR A 482 16.71 -4.59 7.66
C TYR A 482 17.12 -3.93 8.99
N GLU A 483 16.85 -4.53 10.14
CA GLU A 483 17.20 -3.95 11.45
C GLU A 483 18.65 -4.31 11.84
N GLU A 484 19.42 -3.31 12.26
CA GLU A 484 20.80 -3.46 12.71
C GLU A 484 20.92 -3.18 14.22
N ILE A 485 21.72 -4.01 14.90
CA ILE A 485 21.92 -3.96 16.35
C ILE A 485 23.29 -3.38 16.66
N ALA A 486 23.32 -2.37 17.55
CA ALA A 486 24.57 -1.84 18.08
C ALA A 486 25.30 -2.88 18.95
N SER A 487 26.60 -3.05 18.74
CA SER A 487 27.47 -3.77 19.68
C SER A 487 28.42 -2.80 20.39
N SER A 488 28.58 -2.96 21.71
CA SER A 488 29.55 -2.18 22.48
C SER A 488 30.88 -2.89 22.53
N TYR A 489 31.92 -2.20 22.06
CA TYR A 489 33.29 -2.72 22.06
C TYR A 489 34.22 -1.75 22.80
N THR A 490 35.33 -2.31 23.29
CA THR A 490 36.48 -1.55 23.78
C THR A 490 37.31 -1.07 22.60
N HIS A 491 37.83 0.15 22.67
CA HIS A 491 38.46 0.87 21.56
C HIS A 491 39.60 0.09 20.85
N PRO A 492 39.58 -0.10 19.52
CA PRO A 492 40.70 -0.66 18.76
C PRO A 492 41.53 0.48 18.17
N GLY A 493 42.48 1.01 18.94
CA GLY A 493 43.54 1.91 18.44
C GLY A 493 43.18 3.40 18.42
N ASP A 494 43.98 4.19 19.15
CA ASP A 494 43.81 5.61 19.50
C ASP A 494 43.80 6.64 18.33
N TYR A 495 43.66 6.22 17.07
CA TYR A 495 43.94 7.08 15.91
C TYR A 495 42.71 7.58 15.13
N PHE A 496 41.51 7.05 15.38
CA PHE A 496 40.32 7.38 14.56
C PHE A 496 39.41 8.48 15.12
N PHE A 497 39.41 8.69 16.44
CA PHE A 497 38.54 9.65 17.15
C PHE A 497 39.36 10.63 17.97
N THR A 498 38.86 11.85 18.10
CA THR A 498 39.47 12.86 18.98
C THR A 498 39.40 12.39 20.43
N THR A 499 40.50 12.52 21.17
CA THR A 499 40.56 12.15 22.59
C THR A 499 39.66 13.05 23.44
N ASN A 500 39.09 12.49 24.51
CA ASN A 500 38.21 13.20 25.44
C ASN A 500 37.00 13.88 24.78
N THR A 501 36.33 13.18 23.85
CA THR A 501 35.12 13.67 23.16
C THR A 501 34.04 12.59 23.05
N PHE A 502 32.78 13.03 22.96
CA PHE A 502 31.66 12.22 22.52
C PHE A 502 31.32 12.59 21.08
N THR A 503 31.47 11.66 20.14
CA THR A 503 31.39 11.93 18.70
C THR A 503 30.68 10.83 17.93
N MET A 504 30.13 11.19 16.77
CA MET A 504 29.59 10.26 15.79
C MET A 504 30.36 10.39 14.47
N LYS A 505 30.72 9.26 13.85
CA LYS A 505 31.52 9.24 12.62
C LYS A 505 31.07 8.13 11.69
N VAL A 506 30.84 8.46 10.42
CA VAL A 506 30.66 7.50 9.34
C VAL A 506 32.01 7.29 8.66
N MET A 507 32.35 6.03 8.40
CA MET A 507 33.59 5.61 7.72
C MET A 507 33.22 4.95 6.39
N PRO A 508 33.08 5.71 5.28
CA PRO A 508 32.66 5.17 3.98
C PRO A 508 33.59 4.08 3.40
N GLU A 509 34.85 4.09 3.83
CA GLU A 509 35.89 3.11 3.50
C GLU A 509 35.76 1.82 4.30
N ALA A 510 35.13 1.86 5.48
CA ALA A 510 34.86 0.68 6.30
C ALA A 510 33.57 0.02 5.80
N LYS A 511 33.72 -1.00 4.94
CA LYS A 511 32.59 -1.75 4.39
C LYS A 511 31.97 -2.67 5.44
N ALA A 512 30.65 -2.74 5.44
CA ALA A 512 29.84 -3.62 6.27
C ALA A 512 28.78 -4.33 5.42
N ALA A 513 28.24 -5.43 5.91
CA ALA A 513 27.05 -6.04 5.31
C ALA A 513 25.81 -5.41 5.96
N PHE A 514 24.96 -4.76 5.16
CA PHE A 514 23.69 -4.19 5.62
C PHE A 514 22.53 -5.15 5.28
N ALA A 515 21.65 -5.42 6.25
CA ALA A 515 20.49 -6.29 6.05
C ALA A 515 20.85 -7.69 5.50
N LYS A 516 22.08 -8.16 5.80
CA LYS A 516 22.70 -9.41 5.33
C LYS A 516 22.85 -9.59 3.81
N LYS A 517 22.34 -8.66 2.97
CA LYS A 517 22.31 -8.80 1.50
C LYS A 517 22.80 -7.58 0.73
N TYR A 518 22.87 -6.40 1.36
CA TYR A 518 23.30 -5.18 0.70
C TYR A 518 24.67 -4.71 1.18
N GLU A 519 25.31 -3.90 0.34
CA GLU A 519 26.47 -3.11 0.76
C GLU A 519 26.07 -2.08 1.80
N GLY A 520 26.84 -2.07 2.88
CA GLY A 520 26.78 -1.06 3.91
C GLY A 520 28.14 -0.45 4.18
N ILE A 521 28.13 0.60 4.97
CA ILE A 521 29.32 1.23 5.54
C ILE A 521 29.16 1.33 7.05
N THR A 522 30.27 1.51 7.75
CA THR A 522 30.23 1.53 9.22
C THR A 522 29.99 2.93 9.77
N LEU A 523 29.05 3.03 10.71
CA LEU A 523 28.79 4.19 11.55
C LEU A 523 29.24 3.88 12.98
N TYR A 524 29.98 4.82 13.58
CA TYR A 524 30.44 4.75 14.95
C TYR A 524 29.83 5.86 15.79
N ILE A 525 29.43 5.51 17.02
CA ILE A 525 29.13 6.47 18.10
C ILE A 525 30.14 6.19 19.22
N ALA A 526 31.08 7.09 19.44
CA ALA A 526 32.22 6.87 20.32
C ALA A 526 32.22 7.85 21.50
N ASN A 527 32.48 7.32 22.70
CA ASN A 527 32.76 8.09 23.90
C ASN A 527 34.22 7.87 24.31
N THR A 528 35.11 8.80 23.95
CA THR A 528 36.52 8.73 24.32
C THR A 528 36.83 9.48 25.62
N GLN A 529 35.79 9.98 26.32
CA GLN A 529 35.87 10.55 27.65
C GLN A 529 35.89 9.44 28.70
N SER A 530 36.20 9.79 29.95
CA SER A 530 36.16 8.83 31.06
C SER A 530 34.74 8.60 31.60
N ASP A 531 33.90 9.64 31.60
CA ASP A 531 32.53 9.55 32.11
C ASP A 531 31.58 8.91 31.08
N PRO A 532 30.61 8.08 31.53
CA PRO A 532 29.62 7.48 30.63
C PRO A 532 28.61 8.51 30.10
N VAL A 533 28.17 8.32 28.86
CA VAL A 533 27.03 9.05 28.27
C VAL A 533 25.79 8.16 28.35
N PHE A 534 24.66 8.71 28.79
CA PHE A 534 23.42 7.96 28.98
C PHE A 534 22.42 8.27 27.86
N PHE A 535 21.61 7.27 27.49
CA PHE A 535 20.59 7.41 26.45
C PHE A 535 19.25 6.85 26.91
N GLU A 536 18.21 7.67 26.84
CA GLU A 536 16.83 7.26 27.09
C GLU A 536 16.21 6.62 25.85
N LEU A 537 15.74 5.37 25.96
CA LEU A 537 15.18 4.62 24.83
C LEU A 537 13.67 4.78 24.64
N GLN A 538 12.97 5.34 25.62
CA GLN A 538 11.50 5.33 25.66
C GLN A 538 10.89 6.16 24.51
N ASP A 539 9.84 5.62 23.88
CA ASP A 539 8.99 6.30 22.88
C ASP A 539 9.73 6.93 21.68
N GLY A 540 10.90 6.41 21.29
CA GLY A 540 11.69 6.95 20.16
C GLY A 540 12.58 8.14 20.53
N ARG A 541 12.96 8.26 21.82
CA ARG A 541 13.86 9.30 22.32
C ARG A 541 15.34 9.08 21.97
N LEU A 542 15.68 7.95 21.35
CA LEU A 542 16.95 7.71 20.70
C LEU A 542 16.69 7.35 19.24
N SER A 543 17.27 8.10 18.31
CA SER A 543 17.15 7.78 16.89
C SER A 543 18.34 8.21 16.07
N ILE A 544 18.59 7.47 14.99
CA ILE A 544 19.62 7.77 14.00
C ILE A 544 18.96 7.78 12.63
N ASN A 545 19.08 8.89 11.90
CA ASN A 545 18.57 9.02 10.54
C ASN A 545 19.69 9.49 9.61
N LEU A 546 19.70 8.97 8.39
CA LEU A 546 20.49 9.54 7.32
C LEU A 546 19.79 10.75 6.70
N GLN A 547 20.59 11.81 6.49
CA GLN A 547 20.19 13.01 5.77
C GLN A 547 21.01 13.17 4.51
N ALA A 548 20.39 13.70 3.46
CA ALA A 548 21.03 14.09 2.22
C ALA A 548 20.95 15.60 2.02
N LEU A 549 21.94 16.16 1.33
CA LEU A 549 21.91 17.54 0.88
C LEU A 549 21.07 17.66 -0.40
N ASP A 550 20.00 18.46 -0.38
CA ASP A 550 19.15 18.65 -1.55
C ASP A 550 19.75 19.64 -2.58
N GLU A 551 19.10 19.80 -3.73
CA GLU A 551 19.52 20.73 -4.78
C GLU A 551 19.59 22.20 -4.34
N LYS A 552 18.96 22.55 -3.21
CA LYS A 552 18.97 23.90 -2.63
C LYS A 552 20.03 24.06 -1.53
N GLY A 553 20.84 23.03 -1.29
CA GLY A 553 21.85 23.02 -0.23
C GLY A 553 21.27 22.83 1.17
N GLN A 554 20.07 22.28 1.30
CA GLN A 554 19.42 22.01 2.59
C GLN A 554 19.54 20.54 2.96
N TRP A 555 19.89 20.26 4.22
CA TRP A 555 19.91 18.90 4.75
C TRP A 555 18.49 18.40 4.98
N ARG A 556 18.19 17.24 4.42
CA ARG A 556 16.86 16.62 4.50
C ARG A 556 16.96 15.16 4.86
N ASP A 557 16.03 14.71 5.69
CA ASP A 557 15.88 13.29 5.99
C ASP A 557 15.54 12.52 4.71
N ILE A 558 16.26 11.41 4.49
CA ILE A 558 15.97 10.43 3.43
C ILE A 558 15.45 9.10 3.99
N GLU A 559 15.24 9.08 5.30
CA GLU A 559 14.68 8.01 6.10
C GLU A 559 13.62 8.63 7.02
N TYR A 560 12.64 7.84 7.46
CA TYR A 560 11.67 8.30 8.46
C TYR A 560 11.60 7.31 9.60
N LEU A 561 11.29 7.77 10.80
CA LEU A 561 11.00 6.85 11.91
C LEU A 561 9.49 6.64 11.96
N PRO A 562 8.99 5.39 12.01
CA PRO A 562 7.60 5.17 12.34
C PRO A 562 7.32 5.77 13.73
N LYS A 563 6.17 6.41 13.90
CA LYS A 563 5.74 6.86 15.24
C LYS A 563 5.75 5.64 16.18
N SER A 564 6.35 5.84 17.34
CA SER A 564 6.77 4.86 18.35
C SER A 564 5.88 3.61 18.42
N ARG A 565 6.45 2.41 18.26
CA ARG A 565 5.77 1.18 18.68
C ARG A 565 5.73 1.17 20.21
N CYS A 566 4.56 1.40 20.79
CA CYS A 566 4.36 1.22 22.23
C CYS A 566 4.60 -0.26 22.58
N GLY A 567 5.57 -0.54 23.45
CA GLY A 567 5.72 -1.88 24.00
C GLY A 567 7.12 -2.26 24.51
N TYR A 568 8.19 -1.61 24.05
CA TYR A 568 9.53 -2.14 24.29
C TYR A 568 10.51 -1.04 24.76
N SER A 569 11.05 -1.25 25.97
CA SER A 569 12.10 -0.51 26.69
C SER A 569 11.77 0.85 27.37
N TYR A 570 11.45 0.77 28.67
CA TYR A 570 11.53 1.87 29.64
C TYR A 570 12.90 1.88 30.34
N HIS A 571 13.99 2.04 29.58
CA HIS A 571 15.33 1.93 30.14
C HIS A 571 16.28 2.99 29.60
N THR A 572 17.23 3.36 30.44
CA THR A 572 18.41 4.14 30.07
C THR A 572 19.56 3.19 29.80
N ILE A 573 20.30 3.41 28.70
CA ILE A 573 21.51 2.64 28.38
C ILE A 573 22.75 3.55 28.46
N PRO A 574 23.84 3.11 29.10
CA PRO A 574 25.10 3.85 29.09
C PRO A 574 26.01 3.44 27.93
N LEU A 575 26.61 4.42 27.25
CA LEU A 575 27.86 4.24 26.52
C LEU A 575 29.01 4.61 27.46
N LYS A 576 29.68 3.58 27.99
CA LYS A 576 30.79 3.75 28.94
C LYS A 576 31.91 4.62 28.35
N GLY A 577 32.67 5.27 29.22
CA GLY A 577 33.90 5.93 28.82
C GLY A 577 34.87 4.93 28.16
N HIS A 578 35.60 5.40 27.15
CA HIS A 578 36.51 4.63 26.31
C HIS A 578 35.87 3.48 25.51
N ASN A 579 34.54 3.53 25.30
CA ASN A 579 33.80 2.58 24.47
C ASN A 579 33.17 3.27 23.25
N TYR A 580 32.75 2.45 22.30
CA TYR A 580 31.95 2.88 21.16
C TYR A 580 30.86 1.87 20.83
N TRP A 581 29.86 2.34 20.08
CA TRP A 581 28.90 1.53 19.35
C TRP A 581 29.24 1.52 17.87
N GLU A 582 29.08 0.35 17.25
CA GLU A 582 29.24 0.14 15.82
C GLU A 582 27.89 -0.24 15.19
N PHE A 583 27.58 0.38 14.05
CA PHE A 583 26.40 0.09 13.24
C PHE A 583 26.80 -0.10 11.78
N ALA A 584 26.14 -1.03 11.08
CA ALA A 584 26.10 -1.03 9.63
C ALA A 584 24.99 -0.09 9.15
N ILE A 585 25.29 0.82 8.24
CA ILE A 585 24.30 1.70 7.59
C ILE A 585 24.28 1.41 6.09
N PRO A 586 23.15 1.62 5.38
CA PRO A 586 23.10 1.36 3.95
C PRO A 586 24.04 2.29 3.18
N GLN A 587 24.74 1.72 2.20
CA GLN A 587 25.37 2.51 1.16
C GLN A 587 24.34 2.76 0.05
N TYR A 588 23.67 3.91 0.12
CA TYR A 588 22.68 4.28 -0.89
C TYR A 588 23.32 4.49 -2.27
N GLU A 589 22.62 4.03 -3.30
CA GLU A 589 22.90 4.33 -4.69
C GLU A 589 21.68 4.98 -5.36
N GLY A 590 21.95 5.97 -6.20
CA GLY A 590 20.97 6.57 -7.09
C GLY A 590 21.64 7.47 -8.11
N GLU A 591 20.85 8.23 -8.83
CA GLU A 591 21.35 9.05 -9.94
C GLU A 591 21.59 10.51 -9.50
N PHE A 592 21.06 10.91 -8.35
CA PHE A 592 21.34 12.20 -7.71
C PHE A 592 22.55 12.06 -6.78
N LYS A 593 23.71 12.53 -7.24
CA LYS A 593 24.92 12.62 -6.41
C LYS A 593 24.75 13.70 -5.35
N THR A 594 25.07 13.37 -4.11
CA THR A 594 24.88 14.26 -2.96
C THR A 594 25.88 13.95 -1.85
N LEU A 595 25.85 14.74 -0.79
CA LEU A 595 26.50 14.43 0.47
C LEU A 595 25.46 13.87 1.44
N LEU A 596 25.85 12.82 2.17
CA LEU A 596 25.09 12.29 3.28
C LEU A 596 25.75 12.63 4.62
N ARG A 597 24.94 12.63 5.68
CA ARG A 597 25.38 12.61 7.08
C ARG A 597 24.40 11.81 7.92
N ALA A 598 24.86 11.21 9.00
CA ALA A 598 23.99 10.68 10.05
C ALA A 598 23.61 11.80 11.03
N ARG A 599 22.38 11.73 11.52
CA ARG A 599 21.81 12.60 12.55
C ARG A 599 21.32 11.73 13.70
N LEU A 600 21.93 11.93 14.87
CA LEU A 600 21.54 11.28 16.13
C LEU A 600 20.68 12.25 16.93
N GLU A 601 19.45 11.87 17.26
CA GLU A 601 18.63 12.55 18.26
C GLU A 601 18.59 11.72 19.54
N TYR A 602 18.88 12.33 20.70
CA TYR A 602 18.91 11.60 21.97
C TYR A 602 18.57 12.45 23.20
N LYS A 603 18.38 11.80 24.36
CA LYS A 603 18.30 12.43 25.69
C LYS A 603 19.20 11.72 26.69
N HIS A 604 19.79 12.48 27.61
CA HIS A 604 20.66 11.94 28.66
C HIS A 604 19.87 11.30 29.81
N THR A 605 18.75 11.92 30.21
CA THR A 605 17.99 11.51 31.41
C THR A 605 16.48 11.63 31.23
N GLU A 606 15.76 10.81 31.99
CA GLU A 606 14.30 10.81 32.06
C GLU A 606 13.77 12.19 32.51
N GLY A 607 12.87 12.78 31.72
CA GLY A 607 12.26 14.08 32.01
C GLY A 607 12.95 15.29 31.37
N GLN A 608 14.08 15.13 30.68
CA GLN A 608 14.66 16.20 29.85
C GLN A 608 13.64 16.62 28.78
N LYS A 609 13.30 17.91 28.67
CA LYS A 609 12.24 18.38 27.77
C LYS A 609 12.63 18.30 26.28
N ASN A 610 13.86 18.67 25.95
CA ASN A 610 14.33 18.80 24.57
C ASN A 610 15.27 17.65 24.19
N LEU A 611 15.19 17.20 22.93
CA LEU A 611 16.17 16.29 22.33
C LEU A 611 17.45 17.05 22.03
N GLU A 612 18.59 16.39 22.26
CA GLU A 612 19.89 16.81 21.75
C GLU A 612 20.12 16.23 20.37
N VAL A 613 20.89 16.94 19.54
CA VAL A 613 21.18 16.55 18.16
C VAL A 613 22.69 16.53 17.94
N MET A 614 23.19 15.41 17.44
CA MET A 614 24.58 15.26 16.99
C MET A 614 24.61 14.84 15.52
N TYR A 615 25.59 15.33 14.79
CA TYR A 615 25.82 14.97 13.39
C TYR A 615 27.15 14.25 13.21
N SER A 616 27.21 13.36 12.23
CA SER A 616 28.47 12.77 11.78
C SER A 616 29.24 13.73 10.88
N ASN A 617 30.44 13.32 10.45
CA ASN A 617 31.05 13.82 9.23
C ASN A 617 30.13 13.62 8.01
N THR A 618 30.35 14.44 6.99
CA THR A 618 29.71 14.34 5.68
C THR A 618 30.49 13.39 4.78
N PHE A 619 29.80 12.65 3.92
CA PHE A 619 30.42 11.76 2.95
C PHE A 619 29.67 11.76 1.62
N GLU A 620 30.37 11.49 0.52
CA GLU A 620 29.75 11.38 -0.80
C GLU A 620 28.89 10.13 -0.90
N ALA A 621 27.71 10.27 -1.50
CA ALA A 621 26.87 9.15 -1.89
C ALA A 621 25.97 9.55 -3.08
N SER A 622 25.03 8.68 -3.41
CA SER A 622 23.99 9.00 -4.38
C SER A 622 22.65 8.43 -3.96
N ILE A 623 21.57 9.14 -4.29
CA ILE A 623 20.20 8.77 -3.95
C ILE A 623 19.28 9.02 -5.15
N ASN A 624 18.03 8.60 -5.08
CA ASN A 624 16.98 8.98 -6.01
C ASN A 624 16.17 10.16 -5.44
N PRO A 625 15.75 11.15 -6.24
CA PRO A 625 15.01 12.33 -5.75
C PRO A 625 13.75 12.01 -4.93
N ALA A 626 13.06 10.90 -5.23
CA ALA A 626 11.89 10.45 -4.49
C ALA A 626 12.17 10.13 -3.01
N GLN A 627 13.43 9.82 -2.64
CA GLN A 627 13.83 9.57 -1.25
C GLN A 627 13.71 10.82 -0.36
N PHE A 628 13.55 12.03 -0.90
CA PHE A 628 13.36 13.25 -0.09
C PHE A 628 11.95 13.43 0.48
N TRP A 629 10.96 12.67 -0.01
CA TRP A 629 9.55 12.93 0.33
C TRP A 629 8.64 11.69 0.38
N ARG A 630 8.96 10.62 -0.36
CA ARG A 630 8.07 9.44 -0.47
C ARG A 630 8.32 8.44 0.65
N LYS A 631 7.44 8.27 1.62
CA LYS A 631 7.58 7.24 2.68
C LYS A 631 7.17 5.85 2.19
N GLN A 632 7.76 4.79 2.76
CA GLN A 632 7.34 3.41 2.54
C GLN A 632 6.00 3.12 3.26
N GLY A 633 4.92 3.53 2.62
CA GLY A 633 3.54 3.40 3.08
C GLY A 633 2.70 4.29 2.17
N HIS A 634 1.74 3.69 1.46
CA HIS A 634 1.23 4.15 0.17
C HIS A 634 2.27 4.10 -0.96
N ILE A 635 2.27 2.97 -1.67
CA ILE A 635 2.37 3.05 -3.14
C ILE A 635 1.11 3.84 -3.52
N PRO A 636 1.18 4.99 -4.21
CA PRO A 636 0.06 5.40 -5.03
C PRO A 636 0.00 4.36 -6.15
N ILE A 637 -0.56 3.19 -5.82
CA ILE A 637 -1.14 2.32 -6.83
C ILE A 637 -2.20 3.23 -7.43
N GLY A 638 -2.09 3.49 -8.74
CA GLY A 638 -2.95 4.45 -9.43
C GLY A 638 -4.40 4.31 -8.99
N LEU A 639 -5.13 5.42 -9.01
CA LEU A 639 -6.59 5.48 -9.07
C LEU A 639 -7.26 4.10 -9.02
N VAL A 640 -7.88 3.78 -7.88
CA VAL A 640 -8.67 2.57 -7.57
C VAL A 640 -7.87 1.41 -6.97
N GLY A 641 -8.20 1.05 -5.73
CA GLY A 641 -7.73 -0.18 -5.08
C GLY A 641 -7.45 -0.02 -3.59
N LEU A 642 -8.49 -0.27 -2.81
CA LEU A 642 -8.57 -0.36 -1.34
C LEU A 642 -7.31 -0.96 -0.67
N ASN A 643 -6.91 -0.34 0.44
CA ASN A 643 -6.70 -1.01 1.73
C ASN A 643 -6.73 0.10 2.80
N GLU A 644 -7.93 0.28 3.39
CA GLU A 644 -8.11 0.92 4.69
C GLU A 644 -8.09 -0.19 5.74
N GLU A 645 -6.98 -0.24 6.49
CA GLU A 645 -6.79 -0.47 7.94
C GLU A 645 -5.37 -0.98 8.19
#